data_AF-S9VAG7-F1
#
_entry.id   AF-S9VAG7-F1
#
_cell.length_a   1.000
_cell.length_b   1.000
_cell.length_c   1.000
_cell.angle_alpha   90.00
_cell.angle_beta   90.00
_cell.angle_gamma   90.00
#
_symmetry.space_group_name_H-M   'P 1'
#
loop_
_entity.id
_entity.type
_entity.pdbx_description
1 polymer ?
#
loop_
_entity_poly.entity_id
_entity_poly.type
_entity_poly.pdbx_seq_one_letter_code
_entity_poly.pdbx_strand_id
1 'polypeptide(L)'
;MNQLSLCHVLCELAAKADELEKIEDLLGMLQHTFVTVFGMTKRTEEDDEDDHATRRVVEEKEKKTAASLESTEEAKMAVVEAVRLFHDTAVRRHAAFLHDASYQPHAALFIHELLKSLSGNSQKWYRQLQLESLKACMSILRVIGVPNVRLCVPGVVSAAVRYIHRAHLGKNTSAVRRSTISMLQQCLAIALQGTAQARESQWLAECVAHLGTTMRKVLDPAFLCEGYVDHETATDLMALVTFLLTAEAVREDGAAPLHQELLIAYAVLDSLILLQTLDTPVPPLRGGLGQLPSGCVVEAVSHVMFRDAVLELQKVSLLHVATFLLRCAALRHVLINAEDGVEVVLGIVRKCVRLVAREVAPEDLYAHRAPRRFPSGVVDQFLECLAHALAGLSSQEASAAEDDMSAGEAITNALMDQWETVLNDWDLYHLHPAAIYVLSRLVTWQFKPLPVWWGAAADGSVVYPSPGDFLSSGAFEQLWGVVAAPHLWHITADEDLCNNQQIHHRQVIAATVLRFLSIAAQDVLAPCVARGDQHSFDRYCTLVLYLVMEKAATTSIVHAAATDCLRSICEASGVPDVLHFYLGVGHVIVDEASRAIEVESLRPAAASVLRGAVQLPGDPLRASGRRRECGGAGHGAPALRVPPRSSCPSCGSACPWRRCGG
;
A
#
# COMPACT_ATOMS: atom_id res chain seq x y z
N MET A 1 39.38 -31.00 20.63
CA MET A 1 39.22 -29.80 19.78
C MET A 1 37.89 -29.17 20.11
N ASN A 2 37.83 -27.85 20.35
CA ASN A 2 36.54 -27.16 20.52
C ASN A 2 35.77 -27.19 19.19
N GLN A 3 34.45 -27.39 19.23
CA GLN A 3 33.60 -27.50 18.03
C GLN A 3 33.77 -26.29 17.10
N LEU A 4 33.91 -25.07 17.66
CA LEU A 4 34.17 -23.84 16.92
C LEU A 4 35.52 -23.85 16.15
N SER A 5 36.58 -24.39 16.78
CA SER A 5 37.90 -24.51 16.14
C SER A 5 37.88 -25.47 14.95
N LEU A 6 37.10 -26.54 15.03
CA LEU A 6 36.89 -27.47 13.92
C LEU A 6 36.14 -26.78 12.76
N CYS A 7 35.15 -25.94 13.06
CA CYS A 7 34.39 -25.20 12.05
C CYS A 7 35.29 -24.21 11.29
N HIS A 8 36.20 -23.51 11.98
CA HIS A 8 37.16 -22.61 11.32
C HIS A 8 38.15 -23.35 10.42
N VAL A 9 38.69 -24.49 10.86
CA VAL A 9 39.55 -25.33 10.01
C VAL A 9 38.79 -25.81 8.78
N LEU A 10 37.51 -26.18 8.92
CA LEU A 10 36.66 -26.54 7.79
C LEU A 10 36.42 -25.38 6.82
N CYS A 11 36.27 -24.14 7.30
CA CYS A 11 36.19 -22.97 6.41
C CYS A 11 37.47 -22.81 5.58
N GLU A 12 38.65 -22.95 6.20
CA GLU A 12 39.93 -22.84 5.49
C GLU A 12 40.11 -23.94 4.45
N LEU A 13 39.71 -25.18 4.77
CA LEU A 13 39.75 -26.29 3.83
C LEU A 13 38.72 -26.11 2.70
N ALA A 14 37.52 -25.64 3.01
CA ALA A 14 36.48 -25.36 2.03
C ALA A 14 36.86 -24.23 1.06
N ALA A 15 37.60 -23.22 1.52
CA ALA A 15 38.13 -22.15 0.69
C ALA A 15 39.22 -22.62 -0.30
N LYS A 16 39.76 -23.83 -0.13
CA LYS A 16 40.77 -24.45 -1.01
C LYS A 16 40.26 -25.75 -1.65
N ALA A 17 38.94 -25.91 -1.76
CA ALA A 17 38.34 -27.15 -2.25
C ALA A 17 38.76 -27.51 -3.70
N ASP A 18 39.15 -26.53 -4.51
CA ASP A 18 39.68 -26.71 -5.86
C ASP A 18 41.12 -27.27 -5.89
N GLU A 19 41.89 -27.10 -4.82
CA GLU A 19 43.25 -27.63 -4.71
C GLU A 19 43.26 -29.12 -4.30
N LEU A 20 42.16 -29.62 -3.73
CA LEU A 20 42.06 -30.98 -3.21
C LEU A 20 41.86 -32.03 -4.32
N GLU A 21 42.55 -33.16 -4.19
CA GLU A 21 42.39 -34.30 -5.11
C GLU A 21 41.15 -35.16 -4.78
N LYS A 22 40.81 -35.32 -3.50
CA LYS A 22 39.66 -36.11 -3.04
C LYS A 22 38.61 -35.22 -2.37
N ILE A 23 37.67 -34.71 -3.17
CA ILE A 23 36.62 -33.81 -2.70
C ILE A 23 35.60 -34.51 -1.76
N GLU A 24 35.45 -35.83 -1.90
CA GLU A 24 34.56 -36.69 -1.11
C GLU A 24 34.92 -36.70 0.38
N ASP A 25 36.21 -36.72 0.71
CA ASP A 25 36.69 -36.71 2.09
C ASP A 25 36.30 -35.39 2.79
N LEU A 26 36.43 -34.26 2.08
CA LEU A 26 36.00 -32.96 2.58
C LEU A 26 34.47 -32.89 2.73
N LEU A 27 33.71 -33.45 1.78
CA LEU A 27 32.26 -33.55 1.89
C LEU A 27 31.85 -34.33 3.14
N GLY A 28 32.46 -35.49 3.39
CA GLY A 28 32.15 -36.32 4.57
C GLY A 28 32.41 -35.58 5.89
N MET A 29 33.55 -34.89 6.01
CA MET A 29 33.88 -34.08 7.18
C MET A 29 32.91 -32.90 7.37
N LEU A 30 32.57 -32.22 6.28
CA LEU A 30 31.65 -31.09 6.28
C LEU A 30 30.24 -31.54 6.70
N GLN A 31 29.74 -32.64 6.15
CA GLN A 31 28.43 -33.20 6.49
C GLN A 31 28.35 -33.66 7.93
N HIS A 32 29.35 -34.42 8.40
CA HIS A 32 29.39 -34.87 9.79
C HIS A 32 29.33 -33.67 10.75
N THR A 33 30.12 -32.63 10.48
CA THR A 33 30.15 -31.42 11.30
C THR A 33 28.84 -30.65 11.21
N PHE A 34 28.25 -30.54 10.01
CA PHE A 34 26.98 -29.87 9.78
C PHE A 34 25.83 -30.52 10.55
N VAL A 35 25.67 -31.83 10.42
CA VAL A 35 24.69 -32.65 11.15
C VAL A 35 24.85 -32.49 12.66
N THR A 36 26.10 -32.49 13.15
CA THR A 36 26.41 -32.34 14.58
C THR A 36 26.03 -30.94 15.10
N VAL A 37 26.41 -29.88 14.38
CA VAL A 37 26.18 -28.48 14.80
C VAL A 37 24.69 -28.10 14.74
N PHE A 38 23.95 -28.63 13.76
CA PHE A 38 22.50 -28.43 13.66
C PHE A 38 21.69 -29.40 14.54
N GLY A 39 22.35 -30.33 15.24
CA GLY A 39 21.72 -31.19 16.24
C GLY A 39 20.81 -32.29 15.65
N MET A 40 21.15 -32.79 14.47
CA MET A 40 20.35 -33.80 13.76
C MET A 40 20.46 -35.22 14.34
N THR A 41 21.36 -35.46 15.30
CA THR A 41 21.68 -36.78 15.86
C THR A 41 20.76 -37.28 17.00
N LYS A 42 19.54 -36.75 17.15
CA LYS A 42 18.53 -37.32 18.07
C LYS A 42 17.27 -37.73 17.32
N ARG A 43 17.30 -38.88 16.63
CA ARG A 43 16.10 -39.66 16.26
C ARG A 43 16.43 -41.04 15.67
N THR A 44 17.02 -41.91 16.48
CA THR A 44 17.17 -43.37 16.30
C THR A 44 17.87 -43.82 17.59
N GLU A 45 17.39 -44.71 18.45
CA GLU A 45 16.48 -45.86 18.43
C GLU A 45 15.87 -46.03 19.84
N GLU A 46 14.89 -46.93 19.97
CA GLU A 46 14.12 -47.32 21.18
C GLU A 46 12.86 -46.48 21.46
N ASP A 47 11.74 -46.90 20.86
CA ASP A 47 10.61 -47.44 21.62
C ASP A 47 9.59 -48.02 20.62
N ASP A 48 9.71 -49.32 20.40
CA ASP A 48 8.59 -50.15 19.97
C ASP A 48 7.62 -50.30 21.14
N GLU A 49 6.34 -50.15 20.83
CA GLU A 49 5.15 -50.63 21.54
C GLU A 49 4.75 -49.98 22.90
N ASP A 50 3.51 -49.46 22.89
CA ASP A 50 2.61 -49.21 24.02
C ASP A 50 3.02 -48.23 25.14
N ASP A 51 2.67 -46.94 24.98
CA ASP A 51 1.67 -46.32 25.85
C ASP A 51 1.32 -44.88 25.43
N HIS A 52 0.07 -44.70 25.01
CA HIS A 52 -0.56 -43.39 24.89
C HIS A 52 -0.78 -42.78 26.28
N ALA A 53 -0.13 -41.65 26.60
CA ALA A 53 -0.75 -40.46 27.24
C ALA A 53 0.17 -39.57 28.12
N THR A 54 1.43 -39.90 28.41
CA THR A 54 2.22 -39.11 29.40
C THR A 54 3.68 -38.80 29.04
N ARG A 55 3.99 -38.62 27.75
CA ARG A 55 5.34 -38.21 27.29
C ARG A 55 5.38 -36.87 26.52
N ARG A 56 4.47 -35.95 26.85
CA ARG A 56 4.73 -34.52 26.71
C ARG A 56 5.24 -34.06 28.08
N VAL A 57 6.36 -33.34 28.13
CA VAL A 57 7.04 -32.83 29.34
C VAL A 57 8.15 -33.72 29.92
N VAL A 58 9.17 -34.07 29.13
CA VAL A 58 10.58 -34.01 29.57
C VAL A 58 11.45 -33.64 28.34
N GLU A 59 11.16 -32.51 27.70
CA GLU A 59 12.26 -31.76 27.09
C GLU A 59 12.97 -31.10 28.26
N GLU A 60 14.14 -31.63 28.62
CA GLU A 60 15.03 -31.03 29.61
C GLU A 60 15.21 -29.55 29.28
N LYS A 61 14.57 -28.71 30.10
CA LYS A 61 14.98 -27.33 30.36
C LYS A 61 16.35 -27.35 31.03
N GLU A 62 17.39 -27.74 30.30
CA GLU A 62 18.70 -27.18 30.59
C GLU A 62 18.58 -25.68 30.30
N LYS A 63 18.68 -24.87 31.37
CA LYS A 63 18.85 -23.42 31.25
C LYS A 63 20.17 -23.15 30.53
N LYS A 64 20.19 -23.24 29.20
CA LYS A 64 21.33 -22.81 28.39
C LYS A 64 21.58 -21.34 28.70
N THR A 65 22.76 -21.04 29.23
CA THR A 65 23.22 -19.68 29.51
C THR A 65 23.35 -18.90 28.19
N ALA A 66 23.25 -17.57 28.24
CA ALA A 66 23.38 -16.71 27.04
C ALA A 66 24.68 -17.01 26.26
N ALA A 67 25.80 -17.21 26.98
CA ALA A 67 27.09 -17.56 26.39
C ALA A 67 27.11 -18.95 25.70
N SER A 68 26.36 -19.94 26.22
CA SER A 68 26.24 -21.26 25.58
C SER A 68 25.46 -21.16 24.27
N LEU A 69 24.40 -20.35 24.26
CA LEU A 69 23.60 -20.07 23.05
C LEU A 69 24.42 -19.32 22.00
N GLU A 70 25.18 -18.30 22.39
CA GLU A 70 26.07 -17.54 21.49
C GLU A 70 27.11 -18.44 20.84
N SER A 71 27.81 -19.31 21.60
CA SER A 71 28.81 -20.21 21.03
C SER A 71 28.23 -21.24 20.05
N THR A 72 26.97 -21.67 20.25
CA THR A 72 26.29 -22.58 19.31
C THR A 72 25.86 -21.90 18.02
N GLU A 73 25.52 -20.62 18.07
CA GLU A 73 25.14 -19.85 16.87
C GLU A 73 26.37 -19.42 16.06
N GLU A 74 27.47 -19.08 16.71
CA GLU A 74 28.77 -18.86 16.05
C GLU A 74 29.28 -20.13 15.35
N ALA A 75 29.13 -21.30 15.99
CA ALA A 75 29.46 -22.57 15.35
C ALA A 75 28.57 -22.84 14.12
N LYS A 76 27.26 -22.57 14.20
CA LYS A 76 26.35 -22.68 13.04
C LYS A 76 26.76 -21.73 11.93
N MET A 77 27.05 -20.48 12.25
CA MET A 77 27.53 -19.47 11.29
C MET A 77 28.77 -19.94 10.54
N ALA A 78 29.80 -20.41 11.28
CA ALA A 78 31.04 -20.90 10.68
C ALA A 78 30.80 -22.13 9.77
N VAL A 79 29.97 -23.07 10.20
CA VAL A 79 29.62 -24.23 9.37
C VAL A 79 28.85 -23.83 8.11
N VAL A 80 27.89 -22.91 8.21
CA VAL A 80 27.15 -22.40 7.06
C VAL A 80 28.09 -21.72 6.06
N GLU A 81 29.06 -20.95 6.56
CA GLU A 81 30.10 -20.36 5.74
C GLU A 81 30.98 -21.42 5.07
N ALA A 82 31.40 -22.46 5.79
CA ALA A 82 32.15 -23.58 5.21
C ALA A 82 31.37 -24.27 4.09
N VAL A 83 30.07 -24.52 4.28
CA VAL A 83 29.19 -25.08 3.23
C VAL A 83 29.14 -24.17 2.00
N ARG A 84 28.99 -22.86 2.21
CA ARG A 84 29.00 -21.87 1.12
C ARG A 84 30.32 -21.92 0.35
N LEU A 85 31.44 -21.79 1.04
CA LEU A 85 32.79 -21.77 0.46
C LEU A 85 33.12 -23.06 -0.28
N PHE A 86 32.68 -24.21 0.24
CA PHE A 86 32.85 -25.50 -0.42
C PHE A 86 32.21 -25.49 -1.80
N HIS A 87 30.94 -25.07 -1.91
CA HIS A 87 30.22 -25.05 -3.19
C HIS A 87 30.77 -23.97 -4.14
N ASP A 88 31.07 -22.77 -3.63
CA ASP A 88 31.62 -21.65 -4.42
C ASP A 88 33.00 -21.99 -5.04
N THR A 89 33.79 -22.82 -4.35
CA THR A 89 35.18 -23.11 -4.75
C THR A 89 35.29 -24.44 -5.48
N ALA A 90 34.64 -25.51 -4.98
CA ALA A 90 34.76 -26.85 -5.54
C ALA A 90 34.30 -26.94 -7.00
N VAL A 91 33.32 -26.12 -7.41
CA VAL A 91 32.81 -26.11 -8.79
C VAL A 91 33.90 -25.85 -9.84
N ARG A 92 34.99 -25.15 -9.50
CA ARG A 92 36.05 -24.81 -10.46
C ARG A 92 36.79 -26.03 -11.01
N ARG A 93 36.93 -27.09 -10.21
CA ARG A 93 37.63 -28.33 -10.59
C ARG A 93 36.75 -29.57 -10.54
N HIS A 94 35.77 -29.58 -9.64
CA HIS A 94 34.95 -30.75 -9.30
C HIS A 94 33.49 -30.60 -9.72
N ALA A 95 33.18 -29.80 -10.75
CA ALA A 95 31.82 -29.64 -11.25
C ALA A 95 31.14 -30.97 -11.62
N ALA A 96 31.89 -31.91 -12.22
CA ALA A 96 31.35 -33.23 -12.57
C ALA A 96 30.86 -34.01 -11.36
N PHE A 97 31.55 -33.91 -10.22
CA PHE A 97 31.14 -34.53 -8.97
C PHE A 97 29.86 -33.89 -8.43
N LEU A 98 29.78 -32.56 -8.42
CA LEU A 98 28.60 -31.84 -7.90
C LEU A 98 27.35 -32.02 -8.78
N HIS A 99 27.53 -32.26 -10.08
CA HIS A 99 26.45 -32.51 -11.04
C HIS A 99 25.97 -33.97 -11.05
N ASP A 100 26.72 -34.88 -10.44
CA ASP A 100 26.36 -36.30 -10.41
C ASP A 100 25.08 -36.53 -9.61
N ALA A 101 24.25 -37.49 -10.05
CA ALA A 101 23.00 -37.81 -9.38
C ALA A 101 23.22 -38.33 -7.95
N SER A 102 24.36 -38.98 -7.68
CA SER A 102 24.72 -39.44 -6.34
C SER A 102 24.96 -38.28 -5.35
N TYR A 103 25.24 -37.07 -5.84
CA TYR A 103 25.41 -35.89 -4.97
C TYR A 103 24.08 -35.32 -4.48
N GLN A 104 22.96 -35.61 -5.14
CA GLN A 104 21.66 -35.01 -4.83
C GLN A 104 21.22 -35.15 -3.37
N PRO A 105 21.35 -36.32 -2.70
CA PRO A 105 20.97 -36.47 -1.30
C PRO A 105 21.79 -35.58 -0.37
N HIS A 106 23.08 -35.37 -0.69
CA HIS A 106 23.99 -34.52 0.07
C HIS A 106 23.57 -33.04 -0.04
N ALA A 107 23.25 -32.59 -1.25
CA ALA A 107 22.73 -31.24 -1.50
C ALA A 107 21.38 -31.00 -0.80
N ALA A 108 20.47 -31.97 -0.88
CA ALA A 108 19.15 -31.89 -0.25
C ALA A 108 19.24 -31.78 1.29
N LEU A 109 20.16 -32.52 1.91
CA LEU A 109 20.42 -32.44 3.36
C LEU A 109 20.84 -31.03 3.78
N PHE A 110 21.82 -30.44 3.08
CA PHE A 110 22.26 -29.08 3.38
C PHE A 110 21.12 -28.08 3.18
N ILE A 111 20.47 -28.11 2.01
CA ILE A 111 19.39 -27.17 1.68
C ILE A 111 18.25 -27.23 2.70
N HIS A 112 17.75 -28.43 3.03
CA HIS A 112 16.64 -28.60 3.96
C HIS A 112 16.91 -27.95 5.32
N GLU A 113 18.12 -28.12 5.83
CA GLU A 113 18.47 -27.74 7.20
C GLU A 113 18.90 -26.28 7.30
N LEU A 114 19.56 -25.77 6.26
CA LEU A 114 19.75 -24.34 6.05
C LEU A 114 18.40 -23.62 5.98
N LEU A 115 17.41 -24.17 5.28
CA LEU A 115 16.07 -23.58 5.20
C LEU A 115 15.26 -23.74 6.49
N LYS A 116 15.52 -24.75 7.32
CA LYS A 116 14.92 -24.82 8.67
C LYS A 116 15.30 -23.63 9.54
N SER A 117 16.47 -22.99 9.34
CA SER A 117 16.86 -21.77 10.05
C SER A 117 15.86 -20.61 9.87
N LEU A 118 15.09 -20.62 8.78
CA LEU A 118 14.03 -19.65 8.50
C LEU A 118 12.81 -19.87 9.41
N SER A 119 12.59 -21.09 9.90
CA SER A 119 11.42 -21.48 10.69
C SER A 119 11.55 -21.29 12.21
N GLY A 120 12.61 -20.61 12.67
CA GLY A 120 12.95 -20.47 14.09
C GLY A 120 11.90 -19.76 14.96
N ASN A 121 11.91 -20.09 16.26
CA ASN A 121 11.04 -19.50 17.30
C ASN A 121 11.23 -17.97 17.36
N SER A 122 10.13 -17.20 17.40
CA SER A 122 10.09 -15.73 17.32
C SER A 122 10.89 -15.01 18.41
N GLN A 123 11.28 -15.71 19.48
CA GLN A 123 12.13 -15.19 20.55
C GLN A 123 13.65 -15.27 20.25
N LYS A 124 14.08 -16.05 19.25
CA LYS A 124 15.50 -16.34 18.94
C LYS A 124 15.82 -16.18 17.44
N TRP A 125 15.32 -15.12 16.81
CA TRP A 125 15.66 -14.85 15.41
C TRP A 125 17.06 -14.24 15.27
N TYR A 126 17.99 -15.04 14.75
CA TYR A 126 19.31 -14.59 14.33
C TYR A 126 19.29 -14.26 12.84
N ARG A 127 18.99 -13.00 12.54
CA ARG A 127 18.94 -12.46 11.16
C ARG A 127 20.18 -12.83 10.34
N GLN A 128 21.37 -12.73 10.94
CA GLN A 128 22.62 -13.01 10.23
C GLN A 128 22.74 -14.48 9.81
N LEU A 129 22.38 -15.42 10.69
CA LEU A 129 22.38 -16.86 10.37
C LEU A 129 21.38 -17.18 9.26
N GLN A 130 20.20 -16.56 9.27
CA GLN A 130 19.22 -16.74 8.21
C GLN A 130 19.74 -16.24 6.86
N LEU A 131 20.37 -15.06 6.84
CA LEU A 131 20.95 -14.50 5.61
C LEU A 131 22.10 -15.37 5.09
N GLU A 132 23.03 -15.81 5.94
CA GLU A 132 24.11 -16.69 5.51
C GLU A 132 23.59 -18.06 5.08
N SER A 133 22.55 -18.58 5.73
CA SER A 133 21.94 -19.86 5.32
C SER A 133 21.30 -19.76 3.93
N LEU A 134 20.63 -18.64 3.63
CA LEU A 134 20.11 -18.36 2.29
C LEU A 134 21.23 -18.23 1.25
N LYS A 135 22.33 -17.57 1.58
CA LYS A 135 23.52 -17.48 0.70
C LYS A 135 24.13 -18.85 0.43
N ALA A 136 24.27 -19.70 1.45
CA ALA A 136 24.74 -21.06 1.30
C ALA A 136 23.80 -21.88 0.40
N CYS A 137 22.48 -21.80 0.61
CA CYS A 137 21.49 -22.42 -0.27
C CYS A 137 21.64 -21.99 -1.73
N MET A 138 21.77 -20.69 -1.99
CA MET A 138 21.98 -20.18 -3.36
C MET A 138 23.27 -20.73 -3.99
N SER A 139 24.34 -20.84 -3.19
CA SER A 139 25.64 -21.34 -3.67
C SER A 139 25.54 -22.81 -4.07
N ILE A 140 24.81 -23.62 -3.27
CA ILE A 140 24.50 -25.02 -3.62
C ILE A 140 23.69 -25.09 -4.91
N LEU A 141 22.55 -24.38 -4.97
CA LEU A 141 21.63 -24.44 -6.12
C LEU A 141 22.30 -24.06 -7.44
N ARG A 142 23.28 -23.15 -7.43
CA ARG A 142 24.01 -22.72 -8.63
C ARG A 142 24.97 -23.77 -9.19
N VAL A 143 25.42 -24.73 -8.39
CA VAL A 143 26.54 -25.62 -8.75
C VAL A 143 26.20 -27.10 -8.81
N ILE A 144 25.00 -27.51 -8.40
CA ILE A 144 24.60 -28.94 -8.40
C ILE A 144 23.99 -29.41 -9.73
N GLY A 145 23.85 -28.51 -10.70
CA GLY A 145 23.27 -28.80 -12.02
C GLY A 145 21.73 -28.89 -12.02
N VAL A 146 21.13 -28.64 -13.20
CA VAL A 146 19.67 -28.56 -13.38
C VAL A 146 18.94 -29.82 -12.88
N PRO A 147 19.35 -31.07 -13.19
CA PRO A 147 18.63 -32.26 -12.75
C PRO A 147 18.51 -32.39 -11.23
N ASN A 148 19.59 -32.09 -10.50
CA ASN A 148 19.60 -32.16 -9.04
C ASN A 148 18.81 -31.00 -8.40
N VAL A 149 18.86 -29.80 -9.00
CA VAL A 149 18.01 -28.66 -8.58
C VAL A 149 16.54 -29.04 -8.69
N ARG A 150 16.11 -29.61 -9.82
CA ARG A 150 14.71 -30.01 -10.07
C ARG A 150 14.15 -30.92 -8.97
N LEU A 151 14.98 -31.82 -8.41
CA LEU A 151 14.60 -32.69 -7.29
C LEU A 151 14.48 -31.96 -5.94
N CYS A 152 15.15 -30.81 -5.78
CA CYS A 152 15.11 -30.01 -4.55
C CYS A 152 14.00 -28.95 -4.56
N VAL A 153 13.47 -28.56 -5.74
CA VAL A 153 12.48 -27.48 -5.90
C VAL A 153 11.28 -27.59 -4.95
N PRO A 154 10.58 -28.73 -4.82
CA PRO A 154 9.37 -28.79 -4.01
C PRO A 154 9.61 -28.41 -2.54
N GLY A 155 10.75 -28.83 -1.99
CA GLY A 155 11.19 -28.50 -0.63
C GLY A 155 11.57 -27.02 -0.49
N VAL A 156 12.33 -26.49 -1.44
CA VAL A 156 12.75 -25.08 -1.46
C VAL A 156 11.52 -24.15 -1.53
N VAL A 157 10.60 -24.41 -2.46
CA VAL A 157 9.35 -23.65 -2.63
C VAL A 157 8.53 -23.68 -1.33
N SER A 158 8.34 -24.87 -0.75
CA SER A 158 7.55 -25.04 0.48
C SER A 158 8.13 -24.27 1.67
N ALA A 159 9.44 -24.29 1.85
CA ALA A 159 10.11 -23.58 2.94
C ALA A 159 10.12 -22.05 2.71
N ALA A 160 10.46 -21.61 1.49
CA ALA A 160 10.53 -20.20 1.13
C ALA A 160 9.16 -19.52 1.26
N VAL A 161 8.11 -20.12 0.68
CA VAL A 161 6.74 -19.58 0.74
C VAL A 161 6.23 -19.53 2.18
N ARG A 162 6.47 -20.59 2.97
CA ARG A 162 6.10 -20.61 4.39
C ARG A 162 6.79 -19.50 5.18
N TYR A 163 8.05 -19.21 4.88
CA TYR A 163 8.78 -18.10 5.50
C TYR A 163 8.20 -16.76 5.10
N ILE A 164 8.05 -16.50 3.79
CA ILE A 164 7.49 -15.24 3.26
C ILE A 164 6.14 -14.94 3.92
N HIS A 165 5.25 -15.94 3.97
CA HIS A 165 3.94 -15.82 4.60
C HIS A 165 3.99 -15.50 6.11
N ARG A 166 4.97 -16.02 6.86
CA ARG A 166 5.07 -15.84 8.32
C ARG A 166 5.99 -14.69 8.74
N ALA A 167 6.77 -14.13 7.82
CA ALA A 167 7.80 -13.17 8.12
C ALA A 167 7.28 -11.90 8.80
N HIS A 168 6.01 -11.53 8.63
CA HIS A 168 5.43 -10.37 9.32
C HIS A 168 5.28 -10.57 10.84
N LEU A 169 5.32 -11.82 11.34
CA LEU A 169 5.07 -12.16 12.75
C LEU A 169 6.26 -11.99 13.69
N GLY A 170 7.38 -11.39 13.26
CA GLY A 170 8.41 -11.07 14.25
C GLY A 170 9.40 -9.99 13.85
N LYS A 171 10.43 -9.87 14.68
CA LYS A 171 11.32 -8.71 14.71
C LYS A 171 12.41 -8.82 13.62
N ASN A 172 12.41 -7.86 12.68
CA ASN A 172 13.41 -7.68 11.61
C ASN A 172 13.44 -8.74 10.50
N THR A 173 12.50 -8.65 9.55
CA THR A 173 12.30 -9.68 8.51
C THR A 173 12.37 -9.22 7.06
N SER A 174 12.47 -7.92 6.74
CA SER A 174 12.49 -7.45 5.34
C SER A 174 13.67 -8.02 4.55
N ALA A 175 14.91 -7.82 5.01
CA ALA A 175 16.11 -8.30 4.31
C ALA A 175 16.15 -9.82 4.12
N VAL A 176 15.69 -10.60 5.11
CA VAL A 176 15.63 -12.06 5.02
C VAL A 176 14.51 -12.49 4.08
N ARG A 177 13.35 -11.81 4.10
CA ARG A 177 12.22 -12.05 3.19
C ARG A 177 12.63 -11.78 1.75
N ARG A 178 13.25 -10.64 1.48
CA ARG A 178 13.83 -10.28 0.17
C ARG A 178 14.85 -11.31 -0.32
N SER A 179 15.78 -11.71 0.54
CA SER A 179 16.77 -12.75 0.21
C SER A 179 16.12 -14.11 -0.06
N THR A 180 15.02 -14.43 0.64
CA THR A 180 14.23 -15.66 0.42
C THR A 180 13.51 -15.62 -0.92
N ILE A 181 12.92 -14.48 -1.30
CA ILE A 181 12.30 -14.27 -2.61
C ILE A 181 13.34 -14.41 -3.72
N SER A 182 14.51 -13.78 -3.57
CA SER A 182 15.60 -13.86 -4.55
C SER A 182 16.13 -15.30 -4.72
N MET A 183 16.31 -16.03 -3.61
CA MET A 183 16.69 -17.45 -3.66
C MET A 183 15.62 -18.30 -4.36
N LEU A 184 14.34 -18.08 -4.06
CA LEU A 184 13.23 -18.78 -4.71
C LEU A 184 13.22 -18.52 -6.22
N GLN A 185 13.36 -17.25 -6.63
CA GLN A 185 13.42 -16.87 -8.03
C GLN A 185 14.59 -17.55 -8.76
N GLN A 186 15.79 -17.57 -8.15
CA GLN A 186 16.96 -18.24 -8.74
C GLN A 186 16.77 -19.77 -8.84
N CYS A 187 16.21 -20.39 -7.80
CA CYS A 187 15.91 -21.83 -7.81
C CYS A 187 14.98 -22.18 -8.98
N LEU A 188 13.91 -21.40 -9.18
CA LEU A 188 12.96 -21.60 -10.26
C LEU A 188 13.57 -21.27 -11.63
N ALA A 189 14.41 -20.24 -11.73
CA ALA A 189 15.14 -19.91 -12.94
C ALA A 189 16.06 -21.05 -13.41
N ILE A 190 16.74 -21.74 -12.49
CA ILE A 190 17.58 -22.89 -12.85
C ILE A 190 16.72 -24.11 -13.18
N ALA A 191 15.68 -24.38 -12.39
CA ALA A 191 14.85 -25.57 -12.56
C ALA A 191 14.04 -25.58 -13.87
N LEU A 192 13.56 -24.40 -14.29
CA LEU A 192 12.71 -24.21 -15.48
C LEU A 192 13.52 -24.02 -16.77
N GLN A 193 14.85 -24.10 -16.75
CA GLN A 193 15.66 -24.05 -17.97
C GLN A 193 15.49 -25.31 -18.84
N GLY A 194 15.32 -25.12 -20.14
CA GLY A 194 15.56 -26.12 -21.20
C GLY A 194 14.67 -27.37 -21.15
N THR A 195 13.35 -27.21 -21.27
CA THR A 195 12.38 -28.32 -21.30
C THR A 195 12.05 -28.72 -22.74
N ALA A 196 12.77 -29.70 -23.28
CA ALA A 196 12.57 -30.15 -24.67
C ALA A 196 12.18 -31.64 -24.79
N GLN A 197 12.18 -32.41 -23.69
CA GLN A 197 11.91 -33.86 -23.71
C GLN A 197 10.57 -34.24 -23.06
N ALA A 198 9.91 -35.29 -23.58
CA ALA A 198 8.59 -35.74 -23.11
C ALA A 198 8.54 -36.29 -21.66
N ARG A 199 9.66 -36.70 -21.05
CA ARG A 199 9.72 -37.01 -19.60
C ARG A 199 9.82 -35.76 -18.74
N GLU A 200 10.32 -34.66 -19.32
CA GLU A 200 10.43 -33.38 -18.63
C GLU A 200 9.08 -32.68 -18.56
N SER A 201 8.17 -32.93 -19.50
CA SER A 201 6.81 -32.35 -19.47
C SER A 201 5.95 -32.85 -18.31
N GLN A 202 6.06 -34.13 -17.92
CA GLN A 202 5.32 -34.64 -16.75
C GLN A 202 5.84 -34.02 -15.44
N TRP A 203 7.16 -34.01 -15.23
CA TRP A 203 7.75 -33.36 -14.05
C TRP A 203 7.39 -31.87 -13.99
N LEU A 204 7.41 -31.18 -15.14
CA LEU A 204 7.06 -29.77 -15.24
C LEU A 204 5.61 -29.52 -14.84
N ALA A 205 4.67 -30.34 -15.31
CA ALA A 205 3.27 -30.24 -14.92
C ALA A 205 3.07 -30.46 -13.41
N GLU A 206 3.72 -31.47 -12.83
CA GLU A 206 3.69 -31.73 -11.38
C GLU A 206 4.31 -30.57 -10.57
N CYS A 207 5.42 -30.01 -11.06
CA CYS A 207 6.08 -28.85 -10.46
C CYS A 207 5.19 -27.60 -10.49
N VAL A 208 4.56 -27.30 -11.62
CA VAL A 208 3.62 -26.19 -11.80
C VAL A 208 2.39 -26.36 -10.89
N ALA A 209 1.85 -27.57 -10.78
CA ALA A 209 0.76 -27.86 -9.85
C ALA A 209 1.17 -27.66 -8.38
N HIS A 210 2.36 -28.11 -7.99
CA HIS A 210 2.93 -27.88 -6.65
C HIS A 210 3.18 -26.40 -6.38
N LEU A 211 3.66 -25.64 -7.38
CA LEU A 211 3.83 -24.20 -7.29
C LEU A 211 2.50 -23.50 -7.04
N GLY A 212 1.46 -23.80 -7.83
CA GLY A 212 0.10 -23.25 -7.63
C GLY A 212 -0.42 -23.49 -6.22
N THR A 213 -0.42 -24.76 -5.78
CA THR A 213 -0.93 -25.11 -4.45
C THR A 213 -0.14 -24.48 -3.31
N THR A 214 1.19 -24.37 -3.44
CA THR A 214 2.05 -23.86 -2.39
C THR A 214 2.06 -22.33 -2.34
N MET A 215 2.22 -21.68 -3.49
CA MET A 215 2.35 -20.22 -3.61
C MET A 215 1.03 -19.48 -3.38
N ARG A 216 -0.13 -20.13 -3.48
CA ARG A 216 -1.45 -19.52 -3.24
C ARG A 216 -1.49 -18.61 -2.01
N LYS A 217 -0.84 -19.00 -0.91
CA LYS A 217 -0.83 -18.21 0.35
C LYS A 217 -0.10 -16.87 0.24
N VAL A 218 0.91 -16.76 -0.62
CA VAL A 218 1.69 -15.53 -0.82
C VAL A 218 1.24 -14.76 -2.07
N LEU A 219 0.45 -15.40 -2.94
CA LEU A 219 -0.23 -14.76 -4.06
C LEU A 219 -1.63 -14.25 -3.69
N ASP A 220 -2.19 -14.71 -2.56
CA ASP A 220 -3.50 -14.27 -2.07
C ASP A 220 -3.56 -12.75 -1.97
N PRO A 221 -4.51 -12.10 -2.67
CA PRO A 221 -4.73 -10.66 -2.58
C PRO A 221 -4.88 -10.15 -1.15
N ALA A 222 -5.50 -10.93 -0.25
CA ALA A 222 -5.62 -10.53 1.16
C ALA A 222 -4.24 -10.40 1.82
N PHE A 223 -3.37 -11.40 1.65
CA PHE A 223 -2.00 -11.39 2.18
C PHE A 223 -1.17 -10.22 1.61
N LEU A 224 -1.28 -9.97 0.30
CA LEU A 224 -0.52 -8.92 -0.38
C LEU A 224 -0.92 -7.50 0.06
N CYS A 225 -2.20 -7.31 0.43
CA CYS A 225 -2.74 -6.03 0.86
C CYS A 225 -2.60 -5.76 2.36
N GLU A 226 -2.21 -6.75 3.16
CA GLU A 226 -1.96 -6.55 4.59
C GLU A 226 -0.72 -5.65 4.74
N GLY A 227 -0.86 -4.53 5.46
CA GLY A 227 0.09 -3.40 5.51
C GLY A 227 1.51 -3.65 6.07
N TYR A 228 1.99 -4.88 6.04
CA TYR A 228 3.34 -5.32 6.36
C TYR A 228 4.21 -5.66 5.14
N VAL A 229 3.70 -5.49 3.93
CA VAL A 229 4.49 -5.60 2.69
C VAL A 229 5.11 -4.24 2.38
N ASP A 230 6.40 -4.10 2.70
CA ASP A 230 7.17 -2.91 2.33
C ASP A 230 7.44 -2.85 0.82
N HIS A 231 7.80 -1.66 0.34
CA HIS A 231 8.03 -1.39 -1.08
C HIS A 231 9.08 -2.28 -1.74
N GLU A 232 10.18 -2.56 -1.04
CA GLU A 232 11.24 -3.41 -1.58
C GLU A 232 10.75 -4.86 -1.71
N THR A 233 10.02 -5.35 -0.73
CA THR A 233 9.39 -6.68 -0.75
C THR A 233 8.36 -6.79 -1.86
N ALA A 234 7.49 -5.78 -2.03
CA ALA A 234 6.51 -5.75 -3.10
C ALA A 234 7.20 -5.81 -4.49
N THR A 235 8.30 -5.08 -4.65
CA THR A 235 9.11 -5.08 -5.88
C THR A 235 9.75 -6.44 -6.15
N ASP A 236 10.34 -7.07 -5.13
CA ASP A 236 10.95 -8.40 -5.28
C ASP A 236 9.88 -9.48 -5.58
N LEU A 237 8.70 -9.40 -4.95
CA LEU A 237 7.56 -10.28 -5.26
C LEU A 237 7.05 -10.05 -6.68
N MET A 238 6.95 -8.80 -7.12
CA MET A 238 6.55 -8.45 -8.48
C MET A 238 7.51 -9.05 -9.51
N ALA A 239 8.82 -8.98 -9.25
CA ALA A 239 9.83 -9.59 -10.11
C ALA A 239 9.70 -11.12 -10.18
N LEU A 240 9.41 -11.79 -9.05
CA LEU A 240 9.13 -13.23 -9.01
C LEU A 240 7.86 -13.59 -9.81
N VAL A 241 6.76 -12.86 -9.61
CA VAL A 241 5.50 -13.07 -10.31
C VAL A 241 5.69 -12.87 -11.82
N THR A 242 6.36 -11.80 -12.22
CA THR A 242 6.69 -11.52 -13.63
C THR A 242 7.54 -12.63 -14.23
N PHE A 243 8.57 -13.08 -13.51
CA PHE A 243 9.40 -14.21 -13.95
C PHE A 243 8.56 -15.47 -14.20
N LEU A 244 7.64 -15.81 -13.30
CA LEU A 244 6.79 -16.99 -13.45
C LEU A 244 5.78 -16.84 -14.60
N LEU A 245 5.20 -15.66 -14.79
CA LEU A 245 4.31 -15.38 -15.93
C LEU A 245 5.04 -15.51 -17.28
N THR A 246 6.35 -15.26 -17.31
CA THR A 246 7.16 -15.38 -18.53
C THR A 246 7.67 -16.79 -18.81
N ALA A 247 7.64 -17.69 -17.83
CA ALA A 247 8.17 -19.04 -17.98
C ALA A 247 7.28 -19.86 -18.95
N GLU A 248 7.88 -20.45 -19.99
CA GLU A 248 7.17 -21.25 -21.01
C GLU A 248 6.26 -22.31 -20.37
N ALA A 249 6.78 -23.00 -19.35
CA ALA A 249 6.05 -23.98 -18.53
C ALA A 249 4.72 -23.51 -17.96
N VAL A 250 4.61 -22.22 -17.62
CA VAL A 250 3.41 -21.60 -17.03
C VAL A 250 2.54 -20.98 -18.12
N ARG A 251 3.11 -20.64 -19.28
CA ARG A 251 2.43 -20.01 -20.42
C ARG A 251 1.70 -20.98 -21.34
N GLU A 252 2.20 -22.20 -21.49
CA GLU A 252 1.64 -23.20 -22.41
C GLU A 252 0.16 -23.55 -22.11
N ASP A 253 -0.30 -23.34 -20.88
CA ASP A 253 -1.71 -23.38 -20.51
C ASP A 253 -2.11 -22.08 -19.79
N GLY A 254 -2.36 -21.02 -20.56
CA GLY A 254 -2.78 -19.70 -20.04
C GLY A 254 -4.10 -19.71 -19.26
N ALA A 255 -4.84 -20.82 -19.24
CA ALA A 255 -6.02 -21.04 -18.41
C ALA A 255 -5.71 -21.76 -17.09
N ALA A 256 -4.46 -22.15 -16.84
CA ALA A 256 -4.07 -22.84 -15.62
C ALA A 256 -4.35 -21.96 -14.37
N PRO A 257 -4.84 -22.54 -13.26
CA PRO A 257 -5.15 -21.80 -12.04
C PRO A 257 -3.98 -20.95 -11.52
N LEU A 258 -2.74 -21.44 -11.64
CA LEU A 258 -1.55 -20.68 -11.22
C LEU A 258 -1.36 -19.41 -12.07
N HIS A 259 -1.59 -19.47 -13.39
CA HIS A 259 -1.46 -18.30 -14.26
C HIS A 259 -2.45 -17.20 -13.85
N GLN A 260 -3.68 -17.59 -13.53
CA GLN A 260 -4.71 -16.68 -13.05
C GLN A 260 -4.35 -16.05 -11.71
N GLU A 261 -3.94 -16.86 -10.72
CA GLU A 261 -3.48 -16.39 -9.42
C GLU A 261 -2.30 -15.40 -9.55
N LEU A 262 -1.36 -15.66 -10.47
CA LEU A 262 -0.22 -14.78 -10.74
C LEU A 262 -0.64 -13.44 -11.35
N LEU A 263 -1.57 -13.42 -12.31
CA LEU A 263 -2.05 -12.17 -12.92
C LEU A 263 -2.80 -11.30 -11.91
N ILE A 264 -3.62 -11.89 -11.03
CA ILE A 264 -4.30 -11.14 -9.96
C ILE A 264 -3.27 -10.61 -8.96
N ALA A 265 -2.29 -11.42 -8.54
CA ALA A 265 -1.22 -10.98 -7.66
C ALA A 265 -0.40 -9.83 -8.28
N TYR A 266 -0.10 -9.91 -9.58
CA TYR A 266 0.55 -8.83 -10.34
C TYR A 266 -0.28 -7.53 -10.28
N ALA A 267 -1.59 -7.61 -10.54
CA ALA A 267 -2.47 -6.44 -10.47
C ALA A 267 -2.47 -5.77 -9.09
N VAL A 268 -2.50 -6.57 -8.01
CA VAL A 268 -2.43 -6.07 -6.64
C VAL A 268 -1.08 -5.42 -6.35
N LEU A 269 0.03 -6.08 -6.70
CA LEU A 269 1.38 -5.58 -6.48
C LEU A 269 1.66 -4.29 -7.26
N ASP A 270 1.16 -4.15 -8.50
CA ASP A 270 1.35 -2.92 -9.31
C ASP A 270 0.69 -1.72 -8.63
N SER A 271 -0.57 -1.90 -8.20
CA SER A 271 -1.31 -0.87 -7.48
C SER A 271 -0.67 -0.52 -6.13
N LEU A 272 -0.18 -1.52 -5.39
CA LEU A 272 0.50 -1.31 -4.11
C LEU A 272 1.83 -0.54 -4.29
N ILE A 273 2.64 -0.92 -5.28
CA ILE A 273 3.89 -0.24 -5.61
C ILE A 273 3.63 1.20 -6.04
N LEU A 274 2.61 1.44 -6.87
CA LEU A 274 2.19 2.80 -7.21
C LEU A 274 1.85 3.58 -5.92
N LEU A 275 0.99 3.04 -5.06
CA LEU A 275 0.56 3.73 -3.84
C LEU A 275 1.74 4.16 -2.96
N GLN A 276 2.74 3.29 -2.83
CA GLN A 276 3.94 3.53 -2.03
C GLN A 276 4.94 4.50 -2.69
N THR A 277 4.80 4.77 -3.99
CA THR A 277 5.70 5.67 -4.74
C THR A 277 5.13 7.06 -4.97
N LEU A 278 3.82 7.28 -4.76
CA LEU A 278 3.16 8.58 -4.95
C LEU A 278 3.80 9.73 -4.12
N ASP A 279 4.41 9.43 -2.97
CA ASP A 279 5.09 10.41 -2.11
C ASP A 279 6.61 10.49 -2.34
N THR A 280 7.14 9.72 -3.30
CA THR A 280 8.58 9.68 -3.59
C THR A 280 8.91 10.50 -4.83
N PRO A 281 10.08 11.18 -4.89
CA PRO A 281 10.51 11.96 -6.05
C PRO A 281 10.91 11.10 -7.26
N VAL A 282 10.73 9.78 -7.18
CA VAL A 282 11.02 8.85 -8.27
C VAL A 282 9.86 8.96 -9.27
N PRO A 283 10.14 9.09 -10.58
CA PRO A 283 9.07 9.12 -11.57
C PRO A 283 8.23 7.84 -11.44
N PRO A 284 6.90 7.96 -11.26
CA PRO A 284 6.04 6.81 -11.09
C PRO A 284 6.14 5.93 -12.35
N LEU A 285 6.37 4.64 -12.15
CA LEU A 285 6.35 3.66 -13.24
C LEU A 285 4.97 3.75 -13.92
N ARG A 286 4.95 3.87 -15.25
CA ARG A 286 3.72 3.69 -16.03
C ARG A 286 3.28 2.23 -15.88
N GLY A 287 2.54 1.94 -14.81
CA GLY A 287 2.05 0.61 -14.47
C GLY A 287 1.05 0.07 -15.49
N GLY A 288 0.76 -1.22 -15.40
CA GLY A 288 -0.16 -1.93 -16.30
C GLY A 288 0.48 -3.10 -17.05
N LEU A 289 -0.31 -3.76 -17.91
CA LEU A 289 0.12 -4.93 -18.68
C LEU A 289 1.27 -4.64 -19.66
N GLY A 290 1.50 -3.37 -20.04
CA GLY A 290 2.59 -2.99 -20.96
C GLY A 290 4.01 -3.23 -20.43
N GLN A 291 4.16 -3.53 -19.14
CA GLN A 291 5.45 -3.96 -18.57
C GLN A 291 5.69 -5.47 -18.66
N LEU A 292 4.64 -6.26 -18.94
CA LEU A 292 4.77 -7.70 -19.17
C LEU A 292 5.23 -7.97 -20.60
N PRO A 293 6.14 -8.94 -20.83
CA PRO A 293 6.52 -9.34 -22.18
C PRO A 293 5.33 -9.83 -23.01
N SER A 294 5.40 -9.61 -24.32
CA SER A 294 4.34 -10.01 -25.26
C SER A 294 4.04 -11.51 -25.18
N GLY A 295 2.76 -11.88 -25.07
CA GLY A 295 2.30 -13.27 -24.99
C GLY A 295 2.28 -13.87 -23.58
N CYS A 296 2.51 -13.06 -22.53
CA CYS A 296 2.24 -13.44 -21.14
C CYS A 296 0.76 -13.29 -20.75
N VAL A 297 -0.04 -12.65 -21.59
CA VAL A 297 -1.45 -12.33 -21.32
C VAL A 297 -2.27 -12.89 -22.48
N VAL A 298 -3.23 -13.76 -22.17
CA VAL A 298 -4.27 -14.16 -23.10
C VAL A 298 -5.48 -13.29 -22.84
N GLU A 299 -5.76 -12.33 -23.71
CA GLU A 299 -6.76 -11.26 -23.47
C GLU A 299 -8.13 -11.81 -23.07
N ALA A 300 -8.67 -12.77 -23.83
CA ALA A 300 -9.98 -13.35 -23.54
C ALA A 300 -10.08 -14.01 -22.16
N VAL A 301 -9.06 -14.78 -21.76
CA VAL A 301 -9.01 -15.44 -20.44
C VAL A 301 -8.82 -14.42 -19.33
N SER A 302 -7.98 -13.41 -19.58
CA SER A 302 -7.68 -12.35 -18.62
C SER A 302 -8.91 -11.51 -18.31
N HIS A 303 -9.74 -11.20 -19.31
CA HIS A 303 -10.98 -10.43 -19.11
C HIS A 303 -11.97 -11.16 -18.20
N VAL A 304 -12.21 -12.45 -18.45
CA VAL A 304 -13.13 -13.27 -17.64
C VAL A 304 -12.61 -13.39 -16.22
N MET A 305 -11.34 -13.74 -16.06
CA MET A 305 -10.69 -13.88 -14.75
C MET A 305 -10.75 -12.57 -13.94
N PHE A 306 -10.44 -11.42 -14.54
CA PHE A 306 -10.51 -10.15 -13.82
C PHE A 306 -11.96 -9.77 -13.48
N ARG A 307 -12.93 -10.11 -14.33
CA ARG A 307 -14.35 -9.91 -14.03
C ARG A 307 -14.78 -10.73 -12.82
N ASP A 308 -14.45 -12.02 -12.80
CA ASP A 308 -14.74 -12.90 -11.66
C ASP A 308 -14.09 -12.39 -10.37
N ALA A 309 -12.81 -11.99 -10.45
CA ALA A 309 -12.08 -11.43 -9.32
C ALA A 309 -12.76 -10.17 -8.75
N VAL A 310 -13.25 -9.27 -9.59
CA VAL A 310 -13.95 -8.04 -9.16
C VAL A 310 -15.28 -8.36 -8.44
N LEU A 311 -15.98 -9.40 -8.89
CA LEU A 311 -17.24 -9.83 -8.28
C LEU A 311 -17.00 -10.49 -6.91
N GLU A 312 -15.98 -11.33 -6.81
CA GLU A 312 -15.68 -12.13 -5.61
C GLU A 312 -14.91 -11.36 -4.53
N LEU A 313 -13.89 -10.58 -4.92
CA LEU A 313 -13.03 -9.86 -3.99
C LEU A 313 -13.79 -8.81 -3.16
N GLN A 314 -13.25 -8.50 -1.99
CA GLN A 314 -13.81 -7.58 -1.01
C GLN A 314 -12.71 -6.69 -0.41
N LYS A 315 -13.12 -5.61 0.27
CA LYS A 315 -12.21 -4.71 0.99
C LYS A 315 -11.10 -4.12 0.10
N VAL A 316 -9.92 -3.89 0.65
CA VAL A 316 -8.78 -3.26 -0.04
C VAL A 316 -8.24 -4.08 -1.21
N SER A 317 -8.35 -5.41 -1.19
CA SER A 317 -7.87 -6.23 -2.32
C SER A 317 -8.70 -6.00 -3.58
N LEU A 318 -10.01 -5.86 -3.44
CA LEU A 318 -10.89 -5.41 -4.54
C LEU A 318 -10.44 -4.04 -5.07
N LEU A 319 -10.16 -3.09 -4.18
CA LEU A 319 -9.78 -1.74 -4.61
C LEU A 319 -8.43 -1.71 -5.34
N HIS A 320 -7.46 -2.52 -4.93
CA HIS A 320 -6.18 -2.64 -5.65
C HIS A 320 -6.34 -3.25 -7.04
N VAL A 321 -7.15 -4.31 -7.19
CA VAL A 321 -7.44 -4.91 -8.50
C VAL A 321 -8.21 -3.93 -9.37
N ALA A 322 -9.25 -3.27 -8.84
CA ALA A 322 -10.02 -2.28 -9.59
C ALA A 322 -9.16 -1.10 -10.04
N THR A 323 -8.27 -0.60 -9.17
CA THR A 323 -7.30 0.47 -9.50
C THR A 323 -6.39 0.06 -10.66
N PHE A 324 -5.90 -1.18 -10.67
CA PHE A 324 -5.08 -1.70 -11.77
C PHE A 324 -5.86 -1.73 -13.10
N LEU A 325 -7.10 -2.24 -13.08
CA LEU A 325 -7.97 -2.30 -14.27
C LEU A 325 -8.29 -0.91 -14.82
N LEU A 326 -8.59 0.06 -13.94
CA LEU A 326 -8.88 1.44 -14.33
C LEU A 326 -7.67 2.13 -14.96
N ARG A 327 -6.45 1.84 -14.48
CA ARG A 327 -5.22 2.41 -15.04
C ARG A 327 -4.83 1.76 -16.37
N CYS A 328 -5.09 0.47 -16.53
CA CYS A 328 -4.75 -0.28 -17.74
C CYS A 328 -5.82 -0.08 -18.83
N ALA A 329 -5.56 0.78 -19.81
CA ALA A 329 -6.52 1.09 -20.89
C ALA A 329 -7.13 -0.14 -21.57
N ALA A 330 -6.33 -1.18 -21.80
CA ALA A 330 -6.77 -2.43 -22.44
C ALA A 330 -7.70 -3.30 -21.58
N LEU A 331 -7.82 -3.04 -20.27
CA LEU A 331 -8.67 -3.80 -19.34
C LEU A 331 -9.80 -2.97 -18.72
N ARG A 332 -9.90 -1.66 -19.03
CA ARG A 332 -10.91 -0.77 -18.43
C ARG A 332 -12.33 -1.26 -18.68
N HIS A 333 -12.59 -1.85 -19.84
CA HIS A 333 -13.89 -2.41 -20.22
C HIS A 333 -14.32 -3.60 -19.36
N VAL A 334 -13.41 -4.22 -18.60
CA VAL A 334 -13.78 -5.24 -17.61
C VAL A 334 -14.67 -4.65 -16.51
N LEU A 335 -14.47 -3.37 -16.17
CA LEU A 335 -15.26 -2.65 -15.19
C LEU A 335 -16.34 -1.77 -15.82
N ILE A 336 -15.99 -1.11 -16.92
CA ILE A 336 -16.83 -0.09 -17.55
C ILE A 336 -17.12 -0.52 -18.99
N ASN A 337 -18.07 -1.44 -19.15
CA ASN A 337 -18.62 -1.84 -20.45
C ASN A 337 -20.05 -1.30 -20.63
N ALA A 338 -20.58 -1.41 -21.84
CA ALA A 338 -21.92 -0.93 -22.19
C ALA A 338 -23.07 -1.80 -21.65
N GLU A 339 -22.84 -3.07 -21.30
CA GLU A 339 -23.91 -4.03 -20.95
C GLU A 339 -24.27 -4.00 -19.45
N ASP A 340 -23.27 -4.06 -18.57
CA ASP A 340 -23.44 -4.16 -17.13
C ASP A 340 -22.48 -3.26 -16.32
N GLY A 341 -21.68 -2.43 -16.98
CA GLY A 341 -20.68 -1.56 -16.34
C GLY A 341 -21.25 -0.66 -15.24
N VAL A 342 -22.48 -0.15 -15.43
CA VAL A 342 -23.18 0.65 -14.40
C VAL A 342 -23.35 -0.15 -13.10
N GLU A 343 -23.90 -1.37 -13.17
CA GLU A 343 -24.13 -2.21 -11.99
C GLU A 343 -22.83 -2.65 -11.32
N VAL A 344 -21.81 -2.98 -12.11
CA VAL A 344 -20.48 -3.35 -11.60
C VAL A 344 -19.86 -2.19 -10.83
N VAL A 345 -19.84 -0.99 -11.41
CA VAL A 345 -19.29 0.20 -10.76
C VAL A 345 -20.07 0.56 -9.50
N LEU A 346 -21.41 0.58 -9.55
CA LEU A 346 -22.26 0.80 -8.37
C LEU A 346 -21.98 -0.23 -7.27
N GLY A 347 -21.80 -1.49 -7.64
CA GLY A 347 -21.45 -2.57 -6.72
C GLY A 347 -20.10 -2.35 -6.01
N ILE A 348 -19.07 -1.96 -6.77
CA ILE A 348 -17.74 -1.66 -6.22
C ILE A 348 -17.78 -0.43 -5.32
N VAL A 349 -18.45 0.65 -5.72
CA VAL A 349 -18.57 1.86 -4.91
C VAL A 349 -19.35 1.59 -3.61
N ARG A 350 -20.42 0.78 -3.64
CA ARG A 350 -21.10 0.29 -2.43
C ARG A 350 -20.15 -0.47 -1.51
N LYS A 351 -19.32 -1.36 -2.04
CA LYS A 351 -18.29 -2.07 -1.25
C LYS A 351 -17.25 -1.08 -0.69
N CYS A 352 -16.87 -0.06 -1.45
CA CYS A 352 -15.95 1.00 -1.03
C CYS A 352 -16.50 1.84 0.13
N VAL A 353 -17.74 2.33 0.05
CA VAL A 353 -18.38 3.07 1.16
C VAL A 353 -18.47 2.21 2.42
N ARG A 354 -18.83 0.93 2.30
CA ARG A 354 -18.86 0.01 3.44
C ARG A 354 -17.48 -0.24 4.04
N LEU A 355 -16.44 -0.28 3.22
CA LEU A 355 -15.05 -0.36 3.70
C LEU A 355 -14.68 0.89 4.50
N VAL A 356 -14.95 2.07 3.96
CA VAL A 356 -14.68 3.35 4.63
C VAL A 356 -15.43 3.43 5.96
N ALA A 357 -16.73 3.11 5.96
CA ALA A 357 -17.56 3.13 7.17
C ALA A 357 -17.10 2.17 8.27
N ARG A 358 -16.40 1.08 7.92
CA ARG A 358 -15.96 0.04 8.87
C ARG A 358 -14.50 0.17 9.31
N GLU A 359 -13.62 0.58 8.40
CA GLU A 359 -12.16 0.47 8.61
C GLU A 359 -11.45 1.83 8.69
N VAL A 360 -12.10 2.94 8.30
CA VAL A 360 -11.53 4.30 8.39
C VAL A 360 -12.02 4.98 9.66
N ALA A 361 -11.09 5.54 10.43
CA ALA A 361 -11.43 6.33 11.61
C ALA A 361 -12.17 7.62 11.19
N PRO A 362 -13.22 8.05 11.90
CA PRO A 362 -14.00 9.25 11.55
C PRO A 362 -13.14 10.49 11.33
N GLU A 363 -12.05 10.65 12.09
CA GLU A 363 -11.12 11.78 11.99
C GLU A 363 -10.38 11.82 10.66
N ASP A 364 -10.07 10.66 10.08
CA ASP A 364 -9.33 10.56 8.81
C ASP A 364 -10.22 10.91 7.60
N LEU A 365 -11.55 10.99 7.78
CA LEU A 365 -12.49 11.42 6.75
C LEU A 365 -12.35 12.91 6.42
N TYR A 366 -12.16 13.74 7.46
CA TYR A 366 -12.09 15.20 7.34
C TYR A 366 -10.69 15.79 7.57
N ALA A 367 -9.73 15.02 8.11
CA ALA A 367 -8.36 15.52 8.30
C ALA A 367 -7.58 15.69 6.98
N HIS A 368 -6.68 16.68 6.96
CA HIS A 368 -5.76 16.97 5.85
C HIS A 368 -4.46 16.12 5.88
N ARG A 369 -4.35 15.08 6.72
CA ARG A 369 -3.09 14.34 6.90
C ARG A 369 -2.59 13.72 5.57
N ALA A 370 -1.43 14.18 5.11
CA ALA A 370 -0.66 13.58 4.04
C ALA A 370 0.72 13.13 4.59
N PRO A 371 1.21 11.91 4.29
CA PRO A 371 0.52 10.85 3.52
C PRO A 371 -0.64 10.23 4.31
N ARG A 372 -1.72 9.84 3.60
CA ARG A 372 -2.88 9.20 4.22
C ARG A 372 -2.54 7.76 4.63
N ARG A 373 -2.90 7.40 5.85
CA ARG A 373 -2.67 6.04 6.37
C ARG A 373 -3.54 5.02 5.64
N PHE A 374 -3.13 3.76 5.69
CA PHE A 374 -3.98 2.63 5.32
C PHE A 374 -5.22 2.58 6.22
N PRO A 375 -6.45 2.35 5.67
CA PRO A 375 -6.76 2.05 4.28
C PRO A 375 -7.12 3.27 3.41
N SER A 376 -7.20 4.49 3.97
CA SER A 376 -7.64 5.70 3.26
C SER A 376 -6.82 6.02 2.00
N GLY A 377 -5.51 5.76 2.01
CA GLY A 377 -4.66 5.95 0.82
C GLY A 377 -5.07 5.04 -0.36
N VAL A 378 -5.45 3.79 -0.07
CA VAL A 378 -5.93 2.83 -1.09
C VAL A 378 -7.27 3.30 -1.67
N VAL A 379 -8.17 3.78 -0.80
CA VAL A 379 -9.47 4.30 -1.20
C VAL A 379 -9.30 5.50 -2.13
N ASP A 380 -8.48 6.48 -1.74
CA ASP A 380 -8.27 7.70 -2.53
C ASP A 380 -7.65 7.39 -3.90
N GLN A 381 -6.67 6.49 -3.95
CA GLN A 381 -6.07 6.06 -5.22
C GLN A 381 -7.10 5.40 -6.15
N PHE A 382 -7.96 4.53 -5.61
CA PHE A 382 -9.04 3.91 -6.37
C PHE A 382 -10.04 4.95 -6.90
N LEU A 383 -10.49 5.87 -6.05
CA LEU A 383 -11.47 6.89 -6.42
C LEU A 383 -10.91 7.86 -7.47
N GLU A 384 -9.65 8.27 -7.36
CA GLU A 384 -8.99 9.11 -8.37
C GLU A 384 -8.89 8.39 -9.71
N CYS A 385 -8.50 7.11 -9.71
CA CYS A 385 -8.46 6.31 -10.94
C CYS A 385 -9.86 6.11 -11.56
N LEU A 386 -10.89 5.90 -10.74
CA LEU A 386 -12.26 5.73 -11.23
C LEU A 386 -12.78 7.06 -11.80
N ALA A 387 -12.54 8.17 -11.11
CA ALA A 387 -12.92 9.50 -11.56
C ALA A 387 -12.34 9.81 -12.94
N HIS A 388 -11.03 9.60 -13.12
CA HIS A 388 -10.38 9.82 -14.41
C HIS A 388 -10.83 8.81 -15.49
N ALA A 389 -11.17 7.57 -15.12
CA ALA A 389 -11.71 6.61 -16.08
C ALA A 389 -13.08 7.07 -16.60
N LEU A 390 -13.97 7.49 -15.70
CA LEU A 390 -15.31 7.98 -16.06
C LEU A 390 -15.23 9.26 -16.91
N ALA A 391 -14.37 10.20 -16.52
CA ALA A 391 -14.15 11.45 -17.25
C ALA A 391 -13.61 11.25 -18.69
N GLY A 392 -13.05 10.08 -18.99
CA GLY A 392 -12.49 9.74 -20.29
C GLY A 392 -13.41 8.93 -21.20
N LEU A 393 -14.64 8.63 -20.79
CA LEU A 393 -15.58 7.86 -21.60
C LEU A 393 -16.32 8.80 -22.57
N SER A 394 -16.15 8.58 -23.88
CA SER A 394 -16.76 9.42 -24.91
C SER A 394 -18.27 9.19 -25.05
N SER A 395 -19.00 10.19 -25.59
CA SER A 395 -20.40 10.07 -26.00
C SER A 395 -20.63 9.25 -27.27
N GLN A 396 -19.58 8.78 -27.97
CA GLN A 396 -19.68 8.24 -29.33
C GLN A 396 -20.37 6.87 -29.47
N GLU A 397 -20.69 6.17 -28.38
CA GLU A 397 -21.50 4.94 -28.41
C GLU A 397 -22.99 5.17 -28.05
N ALA A 398 -23.38 6.39 -27.69
CA ALA A 398 -24.78 6.75 -27.50
C ALA A 398 -25.46 6.91 -28.86
N SER A 399 -26.12 5.84 -29.30
CA SER A 399 -26.90 5.78 -30.53
C SER A 399 -27.95 6.90 -30.58
N ALA A 400 -27.85 7.81 -31.55
CA ALA A 400 -28.94 8.49 -32.27
C ALA A 400 -30.23 8.84 -31.49
N ALA A 401 -30.13 9.22 -30.23
CA ALA A 401 -31.23 9.70 -29.39
C ALA A 401 -30.78 10.99 -28.71
N GLU A 402 -31.70 11.92 -28.56
CA GLU A 402 -31.53 13.36 -28.32
C GLU A 402 -30.88 13.78 -26.98
N ASP A 403 -30.19 12.87 -26.29
CA ASP A 403 -29.48 13.16 -25.04
C ASP A 403 -27.96 13.09 -25.26
N ASP A 404 -27.29 14.25 -25.30
CA ASP A 404 -25.84 14.45 -25.43
C ASP A 404 -25.02 13.91 -24.23
N MET A 405 -25.55 12.96 -23.46
CA MET A 405 -24.94 12.44 -22.22
C MET A 405 -23.87 11.38 -22.52
N SER A 406 -22.67 11.55 -21.94
CA SER A 406 -21.61 10.54 -22.07
C SER A 406 -21.89 9.30 -21.21
N ALA A 407 -21.30 8.15 -21.56
CA ALA A 407 -21.42 6.94 -20.72
C ALA A 407 -20.84 7.15 -19.31
N GLY A 408 -19.80 7.98 -19.17
CA GLY A 408 -19.24 8.36 -17.88
C GLY A 408 -20.18 9.23 -17.04
N GLU A 409 -20.88 10.16 -17.68
CA GLU A 409 -21.93 10.97 -17.05
C GLU A 409 -23.11 10.10 -16.60
N ALA A 410 -23.56 9.16 -17.43
CA ALA A 410 -24.64 8.24 -17.07
C ALA A 410 -24.30 7.41 -15.82
N ILE A 411 -23.08 6.86 -15.74
CA ILE A 411 -22.61 6.13 -14.54
C ILE A 411 -22.50 7.06 -13.33
N THR A 412 -21.99 8.28 -13.52
CA THR A 412 -21.85 9.28 -12.45
C THR A 412 -23.23 9.67 -11.90
N ASN A 413 -24.21 9.91 -12.77
CA ASN A 413 -25.58 10.22 -12.38
C ASN A 413 -26.23 9.06 -11.63
N ALA A 414 -26.07 7.82 -12.11
CA ALA A 414 -26.59 6.65 -11.40
C ALA A 414 -25.96 6.49 -9.99
N LEU A 415 -24.69 6.85 -9.82
CA LEU A 415 -24.03 6.90 -8.51
C LEU A 415 -24.62 8.01 -7.64
N MET A 416 -24.82 9.20 -8.19
CA MET A 416 -25.45 10.32 -7.50
C MET A 416 -26.85 9.96 -6.99
N ASP A 417 -27.71 9.37 -7.84
CA ASP A 417 -29.07 8.95 -7.51
C ASP A 417 -29.09 7.88 -6.39
N GLN A 418 -28.20 6.89 -6.49
CA GLN A 418 -28.07 5.84 -5.48
C GLN A 418 -27.70 6.44 -4.11
N TRP A 419 -26.73 7.34 -4.07
CA TRP A 419 -26.25 7.89 -2.81
C TRP A 419 -27.13 9.02 -2.29
N GLU A 420 -27.85 9.76 -3.14
CA GLU A 420 -28.91 10.67 -2.72
C GLU A 420 -29.99 9.92 -1.93
N THR A 421 -30.42 8.76 -2.42
CA THR A 421 -31.39 7.91 -1.71
C THR A 421 -30.86 7.51 -0.32
N VAL A 422 -29.57 7.15 -0.22
CA VAL A 422 -28.94 6.76 1.06
C VAL A 422 -28.75 7.95 2.00
N LEU A 423 -28.36 9.12 1.48
CA LEU A 423 -28.11 10.32 2.28
C LEU A 423 -29.41 10.99 2.78
N ASN A 424 -30.52 10.74 2.08
CA ASN A 424 -31.86 11.14 2.53
C ASN A 424 -32.49 10.13 3.52
N ASP A 425 -31.93 8.93 3.65
CA ASP A 425 -32.39 7.90 4.58
C ASP A 425 -31.70 8.03 5.96
N TRP A 426 -32.48 8.40 6.97
CA TRP A 426 -32.02 8.54 8.35
C TRP A 426 -31.76 7.18 9.04
N ASP A 427 -32.31 6.07 8.55
CA ASP A 427 -31.98 4.74 9.09
C ASP A 427 -30.55 4.31 8.68
N LEU A 428 -30.04 4.89 7.59
CA LEU A 428 -28.68 4.68 7.08
C LEU A 428 -27.70 5.78 7.50
N TYR A 429 -28.07 6.61 8.49
CA TYR A 429 -27.27 7.77 8.94
C TYR A 429 -25.82 7.46 9.29
N HIS A 430 -25.54 6.24 9.77
CA HIS A 430 -24.20 5.76 10.08
C HIS A 430 -23.27 5.66 8.86
N LEU A 431 -23.81 5.54 7.64
CA LEU A 431 -23.04 5.49 6.38
C LEU A 431 -22.77 6.87 5.79
N HIS A 432 -23.47 7.91 6.24
CA HIS A 432 -23.42 9.24 5.62
C HIS A 432 -22.00 9.82 5.53
N PRO A 433 -21.17 9.82 6.59
CA PRO A 433 -19.79 10.32 6.48
C PRO A 433 -18.96 9.61 5.41
N ALA A 434 -19.11 8.28 5.30
CA ALA A 434 -18.39 7.47 4.34
C ALA A 434 -18.90 7.69 2.91
N ALA A 435 -20.21 7.81 2.73
CA ALA A 435 -20.82 8.11 1.43
C ALA A 435 -20.40 9.50 0.93
N ILE A 436 -20.45 10.53 1.79
CA ILE A 436 -19.97 11.88 1.48
C ILE A 436 -18.49 11.86 1.12
N TYR A 437 -17.66 11.16 1.91
CA TYR A 437 -16.22 11.01 1.66
C TYR A 437 -15.93 10.47 0.25
N VAL A 438 -16.62 9.40 -0.13
CA VAL A 438 -16.42 8.68 -1.39
C VAL A 438 -16.97 9.47 -2.57
N LEU A 439 -18.23 9.90 -2.50
CA LEU A 439 -18.91 10.54 -3.61
C LEU A 439 -18.29 11.90 -3.96
N SER A 440 -17.97 12.71 -2.95
CA SER A 440 -17.37 14.01 -3.17
C SER A 440 -16.03 13.93 -3.90
N ARG A 441 -15.16 13.00 -3.51
CA ARG A 441 -13.88 12.74 -4.20
C ARG A 441 -14.08 12.22 -5.60
N LEU A 442 -14.96 11.23 -5.78
CA LEU A 442 -15.20 10.60 -7.07
C LEU A 442 -15.68 11.60 -8.11
N VAL A 443 -16.60 12.51 -7.77
CA VAL A 443 -17.12 13.52 -8.70
C VAL A 443 -16.12 14.66 -8.90
N THR A 444 -15.55 15.20 -7.82
CA THR A 444 -14.61 16.33 -7.91
C THR A 444 -13.36 15.97 -8.71
N TRP A 445 -12.82 14.75 -8.54
CA TRP A 445 -11.60 14.33 -9.22
C TRP A 445 -11.78 14.01 -10.70
N GLN A 446 -13.01 13.98 -11.23
CA GLN A 446 -13.22 13.91 -12.68
C GLN A 446 -12.64 15.14 -13.38
N PHE A 447 -12.65 16.28 -12.70
CA PHE A 447 -12.17 17.58 -13.17
C PHE A 447 -10.72 17.89 -12.71
N LYS A 448 -10.11 17.01 -11.91
CA LYS A 448 -8.71 17.17 -11.49
C LYS A 448 -7.79 16.98 -12.71
N PRO A 449 -6.73 17.79 -12.87
CA PRO A 449 -5.76 17.57 -13.94
C PRO A 449 -5.18 16.15 -13.88
N LEU A 450 -5.07 15.50 -15.04
CA LEU A 450 -4.57 14.13 -15.11
C LEU A 450 -3.14 14.03 -14.56
N PRO A 451 -2.88 13.07 -13.66
CA PRO A 451 -1.55 12.85 -13.16
C PRO A 451 -0.65 12.24 -14.23
N VAL A 452 0.67 12.46 -14.13
CA VAL A 452 1.68 11.97 -15.11
C VAL A 452 1.68 10.44 -15.26
N TRP A 453 1.27 9.73 -14.21
CA TRP A 453 1.16 8.26 -14.21
C TRP A 453 -0.15 7.73 -14.82
N TRP A 454 -1.10 8.61 -15.14
CA TRP A 454 -2.33 8.22 -15.82
C TRP A 454 -2.02 7.77 -17.24
N GLY A 455 -2.34 6.52 -17.56
CA GLY A 455 -2.17 5.94 -18.89
C GLY A 455 -3.20 6.48 -19.88
N ALA A 456 -3.12 7.76 -20.23
CA ALA A 456 -3.98 8.38 -21.23
C ALA A 456 -3.83 7.67 -22.58
N ALA A 457 -4.90 7.62 -23.38
CA ALA A 457 -4.85 7.05 -24.72
C ALA A 457 -3.78 7.79 -25.55
N ALA A 458 -2.82 7.05 -26.09
CA ALA A 458 -1.65 7.62 -26.76
C ALA A 458 -2.00 8.38 -28.06
N ASP A 459 -3.21 8.17 -28.58
CA ASP A 459 -3.72 8.76 -29.81
C ASP A 459 -4.41 10.11 -29.60
N GLY A 460 -4.57 10.58 -28.35
CA GLY A 460 -5.24 11.84 -28.03
C GLY A 460 -6.73 11.85 -28.38
N SER A 461 -7.34 10.68 -28.58
CA SER A 461 -8.77 10.52 -28.94
C SER A 461 -9.73 10.90 -27.82
N VAL A 462 -9.25 10.96 -26.58
CA VAL A 462 -10.05 11.25 -25.38
C VAL A 462 -9.87 12.71 -24.95
N VAL A 463 -10.98 13.44 -24.89
CA VAL A 463 -11.03 14.80 -24.34
C VAL A 463 -11.48 14.71 -22.88
N TYR A 464 -10.64 15.19 -21.97
CA TYR A 464 -10.94 15.26 -20.55
C TYR A 464 -11.50 16.64 -20.18
N PRO A 465 -12.43 16.72 -19.21
CA PRO A 465 -12.96 17.99 -18.76
C PRO A 465 -11.84 18.86 -18.18
N SER A 466 -11.96 20.17 -18.40
CA SER A 466 -11.09 21.15 -17.77
C SER A 466 -11.49 21.36 -16.31
N PRO A 467 -10.55 21.74 -15.42
CA PRO A 467 -10.90 22.00 -14.02
C PRO A 467 -12.01 23.04 -13.83
N GLY A 468 -12.10 24.06 -14.70
CA GLY A 468 -13.16 25.07 -14.66
C GLY A 468 -14.56 24.51 -14.97
N ASP A 469 -14.64 23.38 -15.68
CA ASP A 469 -15.92 22.76 -16.06
C ASP A 469 -16.70 22.27 -14.85
N PHE A 470 -16.02 21.98 -13.73
CA PHE A 470 -16.68 21.59 -12.48
C PHE A 470 -17.70 22.63 -12.01
N LEU A 471 -17.40 23.91 -12.24
CA LEU A 471 -18.29 25.01 -11.89
C LEU A 471 -19.16 25.42 -13.06
N SER A 472 -18.61 25.49 -14.28
CA SER A 472 -19.37 25.99 -15.43
C SER A 472 -20.54 25.07 -15.83
N SER A 473 -20.38 23.75 -15.68
CA SER A 473 -21.37 22.74 -16.09
C SER A 473 -22.52 22.51 -15.10
N GLY A 474 -22.44 23.04 -13.88
CA GLY A 474 -23.40 22.76 -12.81
C GLY A 474 -23.11 21.47 -12.02
N ALA A 475 -22.01 20.75 -12.31
CA ALA A 475 -21.62 19.54 -11.60
C ALA A 475 -21.36 19.79 -10.10
N PHE A 476 -20.80 20.95 -9.73
CA PHE A 476 -20.63 21.35 -8.34
C PHE A 476 -21.99 21.46 -7.63
N GLU A 477 -22.96 22.17 -8.20
CA GLU A 477 -24.28 22.39 -7.63
C GLU A 477 -25.08 21.08 -7.51
N GLN A 478 -24.99 20.19 -8.51
CA GLN A 478 -25.57 18.86 -8.45
C GLN A 478 -24.99 18.03 -7.30
N LEU A 479 -23.64 17.97 -7.20
CA LEU A 479 -22.96 17.30 -6.11
C LEU A 479 -23.36 17.89 -4.75
N TRP A 480 -23.36 19.22 -4.65
CA TRP A 480 -23.74 19.97 -3.47
C TRP A 480 -25.17 19.66 -3.01
N GLY A 481 -26.11 19.59 -3.97
CA GLY A 481 -27.51 19.23 -3.73
C GLY A 481 -27.66 17.86 -3.06
N VAL A 482 -26.78 16.92 -3.37
CA VAL A 482 -26.82 15.57 -2.80
C VAL A 482 -26.05 15.46 -1.47
N VAL A 483 -24.83 15.98 -1.38
CA VAL A 483 -23.96 15.72 -0.21
C VAL A 483 -24.10 16.75 0.91
N ALA A 484 -24.62 17.94 0.62
CA ALA A 484 -24.58 19.09 1.53
C ALA A 484 -25.97 19.53 1.97
N ALA A 485 -26.94 19.56 1.05
CA ALA A 485 -28.31 20.01 1.32
C ALA A 485 -29.01 19.24 2.47
N PRO A 486 -28.83 17.91 2.64
CA PRO A 486 -29.46 17.19 3.76
C PRO A 486 -28.80 17.42 5.13
N HIS A 487 -27.62 18.05 5.18
CA HIS A 487 -26.73 17.94 6.35
C HIS A 487 -26.19 19.26 6.92
N LEU A 488 -26.30 20.37 6.18
CA LEU A 488 -25.73 21.66 6.60
C LEU A 488 -26.70 22.61 7.30
N TRP A 489 -27.98 22.25 7.39
CA TRP A 489 -28.97 23.02 8.15
C TRP A 489 -28.85 22.73 9.65
N HIS A 490 -28.63 23.79 10.42
CA HIS A 490 -28.82 23.84 11.88
C HIS A 490 -28.09 22.79 12.73
N ILE A 491 -26.76 22.67 12.57
CA ILE A 491 -25.91 21.96 13.56
C ILE A 491 -26.16 22.50 14.99
N THR A 492 -26.54 23.78 15.11
CA THR A 492 -26.73 24.48 16.39
C THR A 492 -28.20 24.68 16.82
N ALA A 493 -29.22 24.46 15.98
CA ALA A 493 -30.62 24.71 16.38
C ALA A 493 -31.34 23.46 16.92
N ASP A 494 -30.77 22.27 16.71
CA ASP A 494 -31.29 21.00 17.19
C ASP A 494 -30.46 20.41 18.34
N GLU A 495 -29.49 21.16 18.89
CA GLU A 495 -28.64 20.67 20.00
C GLU A 495 -29.49 20.25 21.21
N ASP A 496 -30.61 20.94 21.45
CA ASP A 496 -31.55 20.63 22.54
C ASP A 496 -32.33 19.31 22.33
N LEU A 497 -32.36 18.78 21.10
CA LEU A 497 -33.11 17.57 20.71
C LEU A 497 -32.19 16.36 20.45
N CYS A 498 -30.87 16.56 20.42
CA CYS A 498 -29.89 15.53 20.07
C CYS A 498 -29.07 15.10 21.29
N ASN A 499 -28.73 13.81 21.36
CA ASN A 499 -27.73 13.33 22.31
C ASN A 499 -26.29 13.65 21.84
N ASN A 500 -25.31 13.54 22.74
CA ASN A 500 -23.91 13.86 22.44
C ASN A 500 -23.32 13.05 21.26
N GLN A 501 -23.76 11.81 21.05
CA GLN A 501 -23.29 10.98 19.92
C GLN A 501 -23.86 11.47 18.59
N GLN A 502 -25.14 11.85 18.57
CA GLN A 502 -25.81 12.45 17.41
C GLN A 502 -25.19 13.80 17.06
N ILE A 503 -24.89 14.64 18.05
CA ILE A 503 -24.18 15.92 17.86
C ILE A 503 -22.79 15.67 17.27
N HIS A 504 -22.02 14.76 17.86
CA HIS A 504 -20.69 14.43 17.34
C HIS A 504 -20.73 13.91 15.90
N HIS A 505 -21.67 13.02 15.59
CA HIS A 505 -21.83 12.50 14.23
C HIS A 505 -22.22 13.59 13.22
N ARG A 506 -23.12 14.51 13.59
CA ARG A 506 -23.45 15.70 12.79
C ARG A 506 -22.23 16.58 12.54
N GLN A 507 -21.39 16.78 13.57
CA GLN A 507 -20.14 17.53 13.44
C GLN A 507 -19.14 16.83 12.50
N VAL A 508 -19.04 15.49 12.55
CA VAL A 508 -18.19 14.71 11.63
C VAL A 508 -18.67 14.85 10.19
N ILE A 509 -19.98 14.78 9.95
CA ILE A 509 -20.57 15.00 8.62
C ILE A 509 -20.21 16.39 8.10
N ALA A 510 -20.47 17.44 8.90
CA ALA A 510 -20.18 18.80 8.52
C ALA A 510 -18.68 19.04 8.25
N ALA A 511 -17.79 18.49 9.09
CA ALA A 511 -16.36 18.52 8.87
C ALA A 511 -15.94 17.78 7.59
N THR A 512 -16.61 16.67 7.26
CA THR A 512 -16.34 15.91 6.02
C THR A 512 -16.78 16.69 4.78
N VAL A 513 -17.92 17.39 4.84
CA VAL A 513 -18.38 18.29 3.76
C VAL A 513 -17.42 19.47 3.57
N LEU A 514 -16.95 20.08 4.66
CA LEU A 514 -15.94 21.15 4.60
C LEU A 514 -14.60 20.64 4.03
N ARG A 515 -14.24 19.38 4.29
CA ARG A 515 -13.06 18.76 3.68
C ARG A 515 -13.23 18.57 2.17
N PHE A 516 -14.43 18.22 1.70
CA PHE A 516 -14.73 18.20 0.27
C PHE A 516 -14.49 19.58 -0.36
N LEU A 517 -14.99 20.65 0.24
CA LEU A 517 -14.74 22.01 -0.24
C LEU A 517 -13.24 22.31 -0.31
N SER A 518 -12.50 21.93 0.73
CA SER A 518 -11.03 22.06 0.73
C SER A 518 -10.36 21.30 -0.42
N ILE A 519 -10.84 20.10 -0.74
CA ILE A 519 -10.34 19.27 -1.85
C ILE A 519 -10.64 19.93 -3.19
N ALA A 520 -11.85 20.44 -3.41
CA ALA A 520 -12.19 21.18 -4.63
C ALA A 520 -11.27 22.40 -4.82
N ALA A 521 -10.98 23.14 -3.75
CA ALA A 521 -10.03 24.25 -3.81
C ALA A 521 -8.61 23.80 -4.20
N GLN A 522 -8.11 22.73 -3.59
CA GLN A 522 -6.75 22.21 -3.79
C GLN A 522 -6.55 21.57 -5.17
N ASP A 523 -7.44 20.64 -5.53
CA ASP A 523 -7.22 19.73 -6.65
C ASP A 523 -7.85 20.22 -7.96
N VAL A 524 -8.80 21.16 -7.90
CA VAL A 524 -9.51 21.68 -9.08
C VAL A 524 -9.23 23.18 -9.27
N LEU A 525 -9.47 24.01 -8.25
CA LEU A 525 -9.39 25.47 -8.42
C LEU A 525 -7.97 26.04 -8.48
N ALA A 526 -7.03 25.53 -7.67
CA ALA A 526 -5.64 25.97 -7.74
C ALA A 526 -5.06 25.78 -9.16
N PRO A 527 -5.31 24.65 -9.85
CA PRO A 527 -5.04 24.52 -11.28
C PRO A 527 -5.75 25.53 -12.20
N CYS A 528 -7.00 25.91 -11.93
CA CYS A 528 -7.73 26.94 -12.70
C CYS A 528 -6.99 28.28 -12.63
N VAL A 529 -6.69 28.74 -11.42
CA VAL A 529 -6.02 30.03 -11.17
C VAL A 529 -4.63 30.02 -11.80
N ALA A 530 -3.88 28.93 -11.68
CA ALA A 530 -2.56 28.78 -12.32
C ALA A 530 -2.62 28.87 -13.86
N ARG A 531 -3.77 28.55 -14.47
CA ARG A 531 -4.03 28.68 -15.91
C ARG A 531 -4.69 30.01 -16.30
N GLY A 532 -4.91 30.91 -15.34
CA GLY A 532 -5.50 32.24 -15.56
C GLY A 532 -7.04 32.26 -15.56
N ASP A 533 -7.70 31.16 -15.20
CA ASP A 533 -9.17 31.12 -15.04
C ASP A 533 -9.58 31.60 -13.64
N GLN A 534 -9.57 32.92 -13.47
CA GLN A 534 -10.00 33.57 -12.23
C GLN A 534 -11.53 33.49 -12.03
N HIS A 535 -12.30 33.40 -13.12
CA HIS A 535 -13.76 33.41 -13.05
C HIS A 535 -14.31 32.20 -12.29
N SER A 536 -13.79 31.01 -12.56
CA SER A 536 -14.13 29.79 -11.82
C SER A 536 -13.84 29.95 -10.32
N PHE A 537 -12.67 30.48 -9.97
CA PHE A 537 -12.33 30.71 -8.56
C PHE A 537 -13.28 31.69 -7.86
N ASP A 538 -13.63 32.80 -8.52
CA ASP A 538 -14.53 33.82 -7.98
C ASP A 538 -15.97 33.27 -7.81
N ARG A 539 -16.46 32.48 -8.78
CA ARG A 539 -17.75 31.79 -8.69
C ARG A 539 -17.79 30.82 -7.51
N TYR A 540 -16.74 30.01 -7.33
CA TYR A 540 -16.65 29.11 -6.19
C TYR A 540 -16.68 29.87 -4.86
N CYS A 541 -15.88 30.93 -4.72
CA CYS A 541 -15.90 31.76 -3.52
C CYS A 541 -17.30 32.32 -3.24
N THR A 542 -18.01 32.76 -4.27
CA THR A 542 -19.39 33.24 -4.14
C THR A 542 -20.33 32.17 -3.59
N LEU A 543 -20.19 30.92 -4.05
CA LEU A 543 -21.07 29.82 -3.64
C LEU A 543 -20.82 29.33 -2.22
N VAL A 544 -19.56 29.27 -1.77
CA VAL A 544 -19.21 28.52 -0.55
C VAL A 544 -18.73 29.37 0.61
N LEU A 545 -18.18 30.56 0.35
CA LEU A 545 -17.41 31.29 1.36
C LEU A 545 -18.29 31.75 2.53
N TYR A 546 -19.52 32.15 2.28
CA TYR A 546 -20.47 32.52 3.34
C TYR A 546 -20.68 31.37 4.32
N LEU A 547 -20.94 30.16 3.83
CA LEU A 547 -21.10 28.96 4.66
C LEU A 547 -19.82 28.64 5.43
N VAL A 548 -18.67 28.63 4.75
CA VAL A 548 -17.40 28.29 5.40
C VAL A 548 -17.11 29.28 6.54
N MET A 549 -17.37 30.57 6.33
CA MET A 549 -17.21 31.61 7.36
C MET A 549 -18.22 31.46 8.51
N GLU A 550 -19.47 31.08 8.21
CA GLU A 550 -20.49 30.78 9.22
C GLU A 550 -20.02 29.63 10.12
N LYS A 551 -19.49 28.56 9.53
CA LYS A 551 -18.97 27.39 10.26
C LYS A 551 -17.66 27.68 10.98
N ALA A 552 -16.80 28.54 10.44
CA ALA A 552 -15.59 28.99 11.11
C ALA A 552 -15.88 29.81 12.39
N ALA A 553 -17.04 30.45 12.49
CA ALA A 553 -17.46 31.17 13.70
C ALA A 553 -18.03 30.26 14.81
N THR A 554 -18.17 28.94 14.55
CA THR A 554 -18.61 27.96 15.55
C THR A 554 -17.46 27.48 16.44
N THR A 555 -17.74 26.57 17.37
CA THR A 555 -16.74 25.83 18.16
C THR A 555 -16.72 24.35 17.76
N SER A 556 -15.69 23.57 18.12
CA SER A 556 -15.51 22.11 17.86
C SER A 556 -14.69 21.75 16.60
N ILE A 557 -14.75 20.48 16.17
CA ILE A 557 -14.09 19.95 14.96
C ILE A 557 -14.53 20.69 13.69
N VAL A 558 -15.76 21.23 13.67
CA VAL A 558 -16.31 21.99 12.54
C VAL A 558 -15.53 23.29 12.33
N HIS A 559 -15.15 23.99 13.41
CA HIS A 559 -14.31 25.19 13.35
C HIS A 559 -12.94 24.89 12.73
N ALA A 560 -12.30 23.79 13.17
CA ALA A 560 -11.00 23.39 12.65
C ALA A 560 -11.07 23.06 11.15
N ALA A 561 -12.06 22.27 10.73
CA ALA A 561 -12.27 21.93 9.33
C ALA A 561 -12.60 23.16 8.46
N ALA A 562 -13.41 24.11 8.96
CA ALA A 562 -13.73 25.34 8.26
C ALA A 562 -12.50 26.25 8.11
N THR A 563 -11.67 26.34 9.15
CA THR A 563 -10.42 27.13 9.11
C THR A 563 -9.40 26.52 8.14
N ASP A 564 -9.29 25.19 8.10
CA ASP A 564 -8.45 24.49 7.12
C ASP A 564 -8.98 24.65 5.69
N CYS A 565 -10.31 24.69 5.52
CA CYS A 565 -10.94 25.00 4.24
C CYS A 565 -10.61 26.42 3.77
N LEU A 566 -10.74 27.43 4.65
CA LEU A 566 -10.35 28.81 4.33
C LEU A 566 -8.89 28.91 3.93
N ARG A 567 -8.00 28.19 4.63
CA ARG A 567 -6.58 28.14 4.27
C ARG A 567 -6.38 27.56 2.88
N SER A 568 -7.06 26.45 2.56
CA SER A 568 -6.99 25.79 1.26
C SER A 568 -7.49 26.69 0.12
N ILE A 569 -8.58 27.44 0.35
CA ILE A 569 -9.11 28.42 -0.62
C ILE A 569 -8.12 29.57 -0.81
N CYS A 570 -7.55 30.09 0.29
CA CYS A 570 -6.54 31.14 0.22
C CYS A 570 -5.29 30.68 -0.55
N GLU A 571 -4.79 29.47 -0.29
CA GLU A 571 -3.65 28.89 -1.02
C GLU A 571 -3.96 28.74 -2.52
N ALA A 572 -5.18 28.29 -2.85
CA ALA A 572 -5.62 28.14 -4.24
C ALA A 572 -5.73 29.46 -5.01
N SER A 573 -5.96 30.58 -4.31
CA SER A 573 -6.09 31.92 -4.92
C SER A 573 -4.80 32.45 -5.53
N GLY A 574 -3.64 31.87 -5.22
CA GLY A 574 -2.33 32.36 -5.65
C GLY A 574 -1.91 33.69 -5.01
N VAL A 575 -2.68 34.22 -4.05
CA VAL A 575 -2.42 35.47 -3.34
C VAL A 575 -1.38 35.24 -2.22
N PRO A 576 -0.43 36.17 -1.99
CA PRO A 576 0.72 35.95 -1.10
C PRO A 576 0.38 35.81 0.39
N ASP A 577 -0.75 36.35 0.84
CA ASP A 577 -1.20 36.20 2.23
C ASP A 577 -2.72 36.23 2.38
N VAL A 578 -3.17 35.73 3.54
CA VAL A 578 -4.57 35.60 3.94
C VAL A 578 -5.27 36.96 4.00
N LEU A 579 -4.56 38.04 4.34
CA LEU A 579 -5.16 39.37 4.44
C LEU A 579 -5.52 39.92 3.05
N HIS A 580 -4.62 39.76 2.07
CA HIS A 580 -4.90 40.13 0.69
C HIS A 580 -6.03 39.30 0.10
N PHE A 581 -6.09 38.01 0.44
CA PHE A 581 -7.20 37.15 0.04
C PHE A 581 -8.53 37.71 0.58
N TYR A 582 -8.61 37.99 1.89
CA TYR A 582 -9.81 38.58 2.51
C TYR A 582 -10.18 39.95 1.96
N LEU A 583 -9.23 40.80 1.61
CA LEU A 583 -9.50 42.09 0.96
C LEU A 583 -10.12 41.91 -0.44
N GLY A 584 -9.69 40.87 -1.18
CA GLY A 584 -10.25 40.53 -2.49
C GLY A 584 -11.69 40.03 -2.40
N VAL A 585 -11.99 39.14 -1.45
CA VAL A 585 -13.32 38.48 -1.34
C VAL A 585 -14.28 39.14 -0.34
N GLY A 586 -13.82 40.14 0.42
CA GLY A 586 -14.57 40.76 1.51
C GLY A 586 -15.87 41.44 1.06
N HIS A 587 -15.89 41.98 -0.16
CA HIS A 587 -17.09 42.60 -0.73
C HIS A 587 -18.23 41.57 -0.92
N VAL A 588 -17.91 40.37 -1.40
CA VAL A 588 -18.87 39.26 -1.59
C VAL A 588 -19.48 38.83 -0.26
N ILE A 589 -18.66 38.72 0.79
CA ILE A 589 -19.13 38.33 2.13
C ILE A 589 -20.09 39.38 2.70
N VAL A 590 -19.74 40.67 2.57
CA VAL A 590 -20.55 41.78 3.09
C VAL A 590 -21.88 41.90 2.34
N ASP A 591 -21.86 41.77 1.01
CA ASP A 591 -23.07 41.84 0.19
C ASP A 591 -24.04 40.70 0.53
N GLU A 592 -23.54 39.48 0.66
CA GLU A 592 -24.37 38.32 0.96
C GLU A 592 -24.88 38.33 2.42
N ALA A 593 -24.06 38.77 3.36
CA ALA A 593 -24.51 38.98 4.74
C ALA A 593 -25.56 40.09 4.86
N SER A 594 -25.46 41.14 4.04
CA SER A 594 -26.45 42.22 4.01
C SER A 594 -27.79 41.70 3.51
N ARG A 595 -27.81 40.88 2.45
CA ARG A 595 -29.03 40.20 1.97
C ARG A 595 -29.60 39.24 3.02
N ALA A 596 -28.75 38.46 3.67
CA ALA A 596 -29.18 37.50 4.69
C ALA A 596 -29.78 38.18 5.94
N ILE A 597 -29.35 39.40 6.30
CA ILE A 597 -29.92 40.18 7.41
C ILE A 597 -31.39 40.58 7.15
N GLU A 598 -31.78 40.74 5.89
CA GLU A 598 -33.17 41.09 5.53
C GLU A 598 -34.15 39.95 5.86
N VAL A 599 -33.66 38.70 5.91
CA VAL A 599 -34.43 37.50 6.25
C VAL A 599 -34.31 37.17 7.73
N GLU A 600 -35.42 37.24 8.48
CA GLU A 600 -35.43 37.10 9.94
C GLU A 600 -34.78 35.81 10.46
N SER A 601 -35.01 34.68 9.79
CA SER A 601 -34.42 33.38 10.15
C SER A 601 -32.91 33.28 9.91
N LEU A 602 -32.33 34.14 9.06
CA LEU A 602 -30.91 34.11 8.69
C LEU A 602 -30.06 35.17 9.42
N ARG A 603 -30.70 36.14 10.09
CA ARG A 603 -30.01 37.20 10.87
C ARG A 603 -28.93 36.67 11.83
N PRO A 604 -29.14 35.58 12.60
CA PRO A 604 -28.13 35.08 13.51
C PRO A 604 -26.87 34.56 12.78
N ALA A 605 -27.07 33.88 11.65
CA ALA A 605 -25.98 33.37 10.81
C ALA A 605 -25.20 34.55 10.19
N ALA A 606 -25.89 35.55 9.66
CA ALA A 606 -25.26 36.73 9.08
C ALA A 606 -24.43 37.51 10.10
N ALA A 607 -24.94 37.71 11.32
CA ALA A 607 -24.19 38.31 12.41
C ALA A 607 -22.96 37.47 12.84
N SER A 608 -23.07 36.14 12.78
CA SER A 608 -21.95 35.22 13.04
C SER A 608 -20.85 35.35 11.98
N VAL A 609 -21.22 35.33 10.70
CA VAL A 609 -20.32 35.50 9.55
C VAL A 609 -19.59 36.83 9.62
N LEU A 610 -20.31 37.94 9.85
CA LEU A 610 -19.71 39.27 9.95
C LEU A 610 -18.74 39.38 11.14
N ARG A 611 -19.06 38.77 12.29
CA ARG A 611 -18.14 38.70 13.43
C ARG A 611 -16.90 37.86 13.11
N GLY A 612 -17.07 36.71 12.49
CA GLY A 612 -15.98 35.84 12.04
C GLY A 612 -15.05 36.52 11.03
N ALA A 613 -15.62 37.25 10.07
CA ALA A 613 -14.89 38.02 9.06
C ALA A 613 -14.00 39.12 9.67
N VAL A 614 -14.37 39.68 10.81
CA VAL A 614 -13.56 40.65 11.54
C VAL A 614 -12.50 39.97 12.43
N GLN A 615 -12.80 38.81 13.01
CA GLN A 615 -11.93 38.12 13.97
C GLN A 615 -10.82 37.31 13.30
N LEU A 616 -11.12 36.56 12.23
CA LEU A 616 -10.19 35.65 11.55
C LEU A 616 -8.93 36.33 10.99
N PRO A 617 -9.00 37.52 10.37
CA PRO A 617 -7.80 38.27 9.97
C PRO A 617 -7.02 38.86 11.16
N GLY A 618 -7.71 39.10 12.28
CA GLY A 618 -7.16 39.72 13.49
C GLY A 618 -6.18 38.84 14.26
N ASP A 619 -6.35 37.53 14.25
CA ASP A 619 -5.49 36.57 14.97
C ASP A 619 -4.05 36.51 14.42
N PRO A 620 -3.80 36.42 13.10
CA PRO A 620 -2.45 36.54 12.54
C PRO A 620 -1.85 37.96 12.71
N LEU A 621 -2.66 39.01 12.63
CA LEU A 621 -2.21 40.40 12.85
C LEU A 621 -1.81 40.67 14.31
N ARG A 622 -2.49 40.05 15.28
CA ARG A 622 -2.14 40.12 16.71
C ARG A 622 -0.91 39.28 17.06
N ALA A 623 -0.72 38.12 16.41
CA ALA A 623 0.46 37.27 16.59
C ALA A 623 1.74 37.92 16.01
N SER A 624 1.63 38.61 14.88
CA SER A 624 2.72 39.39 14.27
C SER A 624 3.01 40.69 15.04
N GLY A 625 1.98 41.35 15.59
CA GLY A 625 2.11 42.46 16.54
C GLY A 625 2.90 42.08 17.80
N ARG A 626 2.60 40.92 18.41
CA ARG A 626 3.36 40.41 19.58
C ARG A 626 4.82 40.06 19.26
N ARG A 627 5.13 39.57 18.05
CA ARG A 627 6.53 39.37 17.62
C ARG A 627 7.28 40.69 17.40
N ARG A 628 6.59 41.76 16.97
CA ARG A 628 7.17 43.11 16.87
C ARG A 628 7.30 43.80 18.22
N GLU A 629 6.38 43.59 19.16
CA GLU A 629 6.47 44.11 20.53
C GLU A 629 7.55 43.39 21.36
N CYS A 630 7.75 42.08 21.18
CA CYS A 630 8.89 41.36 21.77
C CYS A 630 10.24 41.63 21.07
N GLY A 631 10.23 42.22 19.87
CA GLY A 631 11.43 42.62 19.11
C GLY A 631 11.75 44.12 19.20
N GLY A 632 10.96 44.89 19.95
CA GLY A 632 11.00 46.36 20.02
C GLY A 632 11.78 46.94 21.21
N ALA A 633 12.58 46.14 21.91
CA ALA A 633 13.49 46.64 22.94
C ALA A 633 14.92 46.14 22.67
N GLY A 634 15.71 46.93 21.94
CA GLY A 634 17.15 46.73 21.80
C GLY A 634 17.69 46.91 20.38
N HIS A 635 17.88 48.16 19.96
CA HIS A 635 18.80 48.47 18.87
C HIS A 635 20.24 48.12 19.26
N GLY A 636 20.92 47.34 18.42
CA GLY A 636 22.35 47.07 18.48
C GLY A 636 22.78 45.98 17.49
N ALA A 637 23.03 46.33 16.23
CA ALA A 637 23.66 45.46 15.23
C ALA A 637 25.19 45.41 15.43
N PRO A 638 25.96 44.59 14.69
CA PRO A 638 25.92 43.14 14.57
C PRO A 638 27.29 42.52 14.93
N ALA A 639 27.36 41.23 15.31
CA ALA A 639 28.65 40.54 15.39
C ALA A 639 28.55 39.08 14.92
N LEU A 640 29.17 38.84 13.76
CA LEU A 640 29.68 37.54 13.33
C LEU A 640 30.39 36.83 14.50
N ARG A 641 29.98 35.60 14.85
CA ARG A 641 30.88 34.61 15.45
C ARG A 641 30.38 33.18 15.23
N VAL A 642 31.25 32.44 14.56
CA VAL A 642 31.34 30.99 14.38
C VAL A 642 31.02 30.22 15.67
N PRO A 643 30.35 29.04 15.64
CA PRO A 643 30.15 28.23 16.83
C PRO A 643 31.41 27.41 17.13
N PRO A 644 31.93 27.35 18.37
CA PRO A 644 32.83 26.29 18.76
C PRO A 644 32.05 25.08 19.27
N ARG A 645 32.45 23.91 18.78
CA ARG A 645 32.25 22.61 19.43
C ARG A 645 32.78 22.67 20.88
N SER A 646 32.02 22.15 21.84
CA SER A 646 32.44 21.04 22.73
C SER A 646 31.66 20.96 24.05
N SER A 647 31.46 19.72 24.47
CA SER A 647 31.31 19.18 25.85
C SER A 647 30.06 19.48 26.69
N CYS A 648 29.29 18.40 26.90
CA CYS A 648 28.57 18.10 28.15
C CYS A 648 29.53 18.17 29.37
N PRO A 649 29.02 18.44 30.59
CA PRO A 649 28.63 17.30 31.44
C PRO A 649 27.36 17.50 32.29
N SER A 650 26.66 16.38 32.47
CA SER A 650 25.83 15.93 33.60
C SER A 650 25.49 16.88 34.76
N CYS A 651 24.18 17.04 35.00
CA CYS A 651 23.44 16.99 36.28
C CYS A 651 21.94 17.03 35.90
N GLY A 652 21.02 16.16 36.28
CA GLY A 652 20.96 15.24 37.41
C GLY A 652 19.87 15.67 38.39
N SER A 653 18.57 15.56 38.05
CA SER A 653 17.47 15.38 39.04
C SER A 653 16.08 15.24 38.39
N ALA A 654 15.55 14.02 38.47
CA ALA A 654 14.17 13.64 38.81
C ALA A 654 12.95 14.42 38.25
N CYS A 655 12.22 13.80 37.32
CA CYS A 655 10.80 14.04 37.08
C CYS A 655 10.02 12.78 37.53
N PRO A 656 9.20 12.83 38.59
CA PRO A 656 8.30 11.74 38.96
C PRO A 656 6.89 11.95 38.37
N TRP A 657 6.10 10.87 38.37
CA TRP A 657 4.65 10.77 38.10
C TRP A 657 4.19 10.34 36.70
N ARG A 658 4.26 9.01 36.53
CA ARG A 658 3.26 8.19 35.86
C ARG A 658 2.04 7.95 36.79
N ARG A 659 0.87 7.78 36.16
CA ARG A 659 -0.39 7.12 36.61
C ARG A 659 -1.38 7.93 37.49
N CYS A 660 -2.56 8.19 36.92
CA CYS A 660 -3.88 7.54 37.16
C CYS A 660 -4.81 8.05 36.02
N GLY A 661 -5.74 7.31 35.40
CA GLY A 661 -6.59 6.24 35.92
C GLY A 661 -7.92 6.85 36.37
N GLY A 662 -8.89 6.90 35.44
CA GLY A 662 -10.26 7.39 35.62
C GLY A 662 -11.04 7.18 34.33
#